data_AF-A0A9P6G0E9-F1
#
_entry.id   AF-A0A9P6G0E9-F1
#
_cell.length_a   1.000
_cell.length_b   1.000
_cell.length_c   1.000
_cell.angle_alpha   90.00
_cell.angle_beta   90.00
_cell.angle_gamma   90.00
#
_symmetry.space_group_name_H-M   'P 1'
#
loop_
_entity.id
_entity.type
_entity.pdbx_description
1 polymer ?
#
loop_
_entity_poly.entity_id
_entity_poly.type
_entity_poly.pdbx_seq_one_letter_code
_entity_poly.pdbx_strand_id
1 'polypeptide(L)'
;DDYDNVNPDKDTPKPDGDPMDCAGHGTHVAGIVAARNTGQSAMGEQDFVGVAPDVTLGAYRVFGCDGEVSDDVLLAALKRAYRDGMDIVNLSLGGSSGWPEEPFAIACNAYIQKGLHISIANGNDGEQGLFEDGAPATAAGAIAVGSVDNTHFLGPAASISWKRVSNQGLAADDETGNGGSPFMIGMAMGADAGDVPMVSFSSDIPYVVYVPSSNPLGCSVIDLNALDRECQVPRQHVIVLFRRGSCTFSDKAKNVANARLGGMLVYDVIPEQRPLGMAIIGYNISAAGLSFEDATQVLDAHKDRPNGGPIKLTAQFMDKNQVLKLASGGKISDFSSWGPDARLRYKPDIIAPGGMIYSTFPLAKGGFTTLQGTSMASPYMAGIQALYLSKYGKTDPFLLLNILQSTAMPTIRPGSTTGLTSAFQQGGGLISMEKLFSDKQPTIVSPTALFLNDTQFQRLDHTVTFTNPSISDYRTWTMVHRPALSINGFDNEHHFIPVNQSEIQYSEKGVDSVGMSPSRFELPPGGKASVQIRFEPPRNLNPEERWLFSGYLEFLCQSQDGSHCESSIISYGGMHGRLVGIPILNPALRYPILKFDRESASGMRKAANVGSSVRPNSDVSSQEEGEEGQGETQNQDRQQRQRRHKSSQHDPSQLVQRDLPDVEWLKAKRKPRKRPAPRPKPVGERKDRYTVGHDEQDWVEVMISVNFPTSLLTIEVESVCPNDHGKGDGGNRVRLELEGGADLGASRFQIESEGTLEEAEQVVQQQTQQTSTVHKDPLEEALVDLMRHRLERSRELAYMPRF
;
A
#
# COMPACT_ATOMS: atom_id res chain seq x y z
N ASP A 1 5.59 24.29 5.68
CA ASP A 1 6.79 23.45 5.96
C ASP A 1 7.34 22.78 4.68
N ASP A 2 8.57 22.27 4.72
CA ASP A 2 9.22 21.46 3.67
C ASP A 2 10.02 20.30 4.30
N TYR A 3 9.33 19.54 5.15
CA TYR A 3 9.83 18.41 5.94
C TYR A 3 10.16 17.18 5.08
N ASP A 4 11.29 16.53 5.36
CA ASP A 4 11.74 15.32 4.66
C ASP A 4 12.59 14.47 5.61
N ASN A 5 12.06 13.32 6.05
CA ASN A 5 12.69 12.48 7.09
C ASN A 5 14.00 11.79 6.64
N VAL A 6 14.27 11.67 5.33
CA VAL A 6 15.52 11.09 4.80
C VAL A 6 16.60 12.15 4.56
N ASN A 7 16.31 13.42 4.81
CA ASN A 7 17.23 14.54 4.58
C ASN A 7 17.61 15.24 5.90
N PRO A 8 18.85 15.08 6.40
CA PRO A 8 19.28 15.65 7.69
C PRO A 8 19.21 17.19 7.81
N ASP A 9 19.08 17.93 6.70
CA ASP A 9 18.85 19.39 6.75
C ASP A 9 17.36 19.77 6.88
N LYS A 10 16.46 18.78 6.72
CA LYS A 10 14.99 18.90 6.68
C LYS A 10 14.24 17.92 7.60
N ASP A 11 14.95 17.05 8.31
CA ASP A 11 14.44 16.00 9.22
C ASP A 11 13.71 16.49 10.49
N THR A 12 13.51 17.80 10.62
CA THR A 12 12.91 18.44 11.78
C THR A 12 11.64 19.18 11.33
N PRO A 13 10.43 18.67 11.67
CA PRO A 13 9.17 19.30 11.31
C PRO A 13 9.06 20.71 11.88
N LYS A 14 8.50 21.64 11.09
CA LYS A 14 8.20 23.02 11.45
C LYS A 14 6.71 23.29 11.21
N PRO A 15 5.81 22.78 12.07
CA PRO A 15 4.38 22.97 11.91
C PRO A 15 4.01 24.46 11.87
N ASP A 16 3.24 24.83 10.86
CA ASP A 16 2.65 26.15 10.70
C ASP A 16 1.11 26.04 10.67
N GLY A 17 0.43 27.18 10.49
CA GLY A 17 -1.03 27.25 10.48
C GLY A 17 -1.67 27.11 9.10
N ASP A 18 -0.88 26.90 8.05
CA ASP A 18 -1.32 26.91 6.65
C ASP A 18 -1.04 25.53 6.01
N PRO A 19 -2.05 24.64 5.93
CA PRO A 19 -1.90 23.31 5.36
C PRO A 19 -1.80 23.32 3.82
N MET A 20 -1.30 24.41 3.22
CA MET A 20 -1.16 24.62 1.79
C MET A 20 -0.46 23.44 1.11
N ASP A 21 -1.16 22.87 0.13
CA ASP A 21 -0.73 21.71 -0.64
C ASP A 21 0.01 22.16 -1.92
N CYS A 22 1.32 21.91 -1.92
CA CYS A 22 2.21 22.19 -3.05
C CYS A 22 2.29 21.03 -4.07
N ALA A 23 1.91 19.81 -3.69
CA ALA A 23 1.93 18.65 -4.57
C ALA A 23 0.62 18.53 -5.36
N GLY A 24 -0.50 18.58 -4.66
CA GLY A 24 -1.87 18.57 -5.17
C GLY A 24 -2.69 17.32 -4.81
N HIS A 25 -2.05 16.27 -4.26
CA HIS A 25 -2.69 15.02 -3.85
C HIS A 25 -3.68 15.25 -2.70
N GLY A 26 -3.30 15.99 -1.65
CA GLY A 26 -4.18 16.31 -0.53
C GLY A 26 -5.41 17.13 -0.95
N THR A 27 -5.24 18.05 -1.89
CA THR A 27 -6.33 18.83 -2.49
C THR A 27 -7.29 17.96 -3.30
N HIS A 28 -6.78 16.93 -3.98
CA HIS A 28 -7.57 15.97 -4.76
C HIS A 28 -8.40 15.06 -3.86
N VAL A 29 -7.75 14.50 -2.82
CA VAL A 29 -8.35 13.72 -1.74
C VAL A 29 -9.46 14.51 -1.05
N ALA A 30 -9.20 15.76 -0.64
CA ALA A 30 -10.20 16.61 0.01
C ALA A 30 -11.42 16.90 -0.88
N GLY A 31 -11.21 17.07 -2.19
CA GLY A 31 -12.29 17.29 -3.15
C GLY A 31 -13.24 16.10 -3.29
N ILE A 32 -12.71 14.87 -3.27
CA ILE A 32 -13.53 13.65 -3.33
C ILE A 32 -14.48 13.58 -2.12
N VAL A 33 -14.02 14.02 -0.94
CA VAL A 33 -14.88 14.11 0.25
C VAL A 33 -15.90 15.24 0.10
N ALA A 34 -15.46 16.48 -0.12
CA ALA A 34 -16.25 17.66 0.25
C ALA A 34 -16.36 18.76 -0.81
N ALA A 35 -15.96 18.54 -2.06
CA ALA A 35 -16.07 19.57 -3.09
C ALA A 35 -17.54 20.00 -3.30
N ARG A 36 -17.72 21.30 -3.59
CA ARG A 36 -18.99 21.86 -4.07
C ARG A 36 -18.66 22.92 -5.12
N ASN A 37 -18.54 22.50 -6.38
CA ASN A 37 -18.40 23.40 -7.51
C ASN A 37 -19.71 23.38 -8.31
N THR A 38 -20.42 24.52 -8.32
CA THR A 38 -21.63 24.72 -9.12
C THR A 38 -21.30 25.50 -10.39
N GLY A 39 -21.58 24.94 -11.56
CA GLY A 39 -21.26 25.55 -12.86
C GLY A 39 -19.93 25.08 -13.49
N GLN A 40 -19.25 25.97 -14.24
CA GLN A 40 -18.17 25.58 -15.17
C GLN A 40 -17.05 24.77 -14.53
N SER A 41 -17.01 23.48 -14.89
CA SER A 41 -15.92 22.55 -14.62
C SER A 41 -15.38 21.99 -15.95
N ALA A 42 -14.40 21.07 -15.91
CA ALA A 42 -14.03 20.33 -17.13
C ALA A 42 -15.13 19.36 -17.60
N MET A 43 -16.19 19.16 -16.82
CA MET A 43 -17.44 18.46 -17.22
C MET A 43 -18.47 19.42 -17.85
N GLY A 44 -18.11 20.67 -18.14
CA GLY A 44 -19.01 21.67 -18.71
C GLY A 44 -19.90 22.33 -17.66
N GLU A 45 -21.21 22.38 -17.91
CA GLU A 45 -22.21 22.96 -17.00
C GLU A 45 -22.62 22.00 -15.86
N GLN A 46 -22.00 20.80 -15.77
CA GLN A 46 -22.28 19.85 -14.70
C GLN A 46 -21.55 20.23 -13.41
N ASP A 47 -22.33 20.29 -12.33
CA ASP A 47 -21.82 20.46 -10.97
C ASP A 47 -20.87 19.32 -10.59
N PHE A 48 -19.74 19.67 -9.97
CA PHE A 48 -18.83 18.70 -9.36
C PHE A 48 -18.97 18.75 -7.85
N VAL A 49 -19.41 17.63 -7.27
CA VAL A 49 -19.74 17.53 -5.84
C VAL A 49 -19.03 16.30 -5.26
N GLY A 50 -18.37 16.49 -4.12
CA GLY A 50 -17.81 15.40 -3.32
C GLY A 50 -18.91 14.57 -2.66
N VAL A 51 -18.54 13.43 -2.08
CA VAL A 51 -19.50 12.48 -1.48
C VAL A 51 -20.30 13.11 -0.32
N ALA A 52 -19.67 13.96 0.49
CA ALA A 52 -20.26 14.60 1.66
C ALA A 52 -19.88 16.11 1.71
N PRO A 53 -20.52 16.98 0.89
CA PRO A 53 -20.08 18.36 0.66
C PRO A 53 -20.30 19.34 1.83
N ASP A 54 -21.02 18.94 2.89
CA ASP A 54 -21.29 19.77 4.07
C ASP A 54 -20.47 19.37 5.31
N VAL A 55 -19.47 18.50 5.16
CA VAL A 55 -18.56 18.17 6.27
C VAL A 55 -17.63 19.33 6.62
N THR A 56 -17.19 19.38 7.88
CA THR A 56 -16.05 20.23 8.27
C THR A 56 -14.75 19.47 7.98
N LEU A 57 -13.89 20.01 7.13
CA LEU A 57 -12.57 19.44 6.84
C LEU A 57 -11.52 19.91 7.86
N GLY A 58 -10.85 18.96 8.51
CA GLY A 58 -9.58 19.18 9.21
C GLY A 58 -8.40 18.76 8.32
N ALA A 59 -7.56 19.72 7.90
CA ALA A 59 -6.40 19.46 7.06
C ALA A 59 -5.11 19.39 7.89
N TYR A 60 -4.51 18.20 7.97
CA TYR A 60 -3.28 17.92 8.71
C TYR A 60 -2.18 17.55 7.74
N ARG A 61 -1.40 18.53 7.29
CA ARG A 61 -0.29 18.31 6.36
C ARG A 61 0.90 17.67 7.11
N VAL A 62 1.27 16.45 6.72
CA VAL A 62 2.37 15.67 7.32
C VAL A 62 3.59 15.52 6.41
N PHE A 63 3.43 15.73 5.10
CA PHE A 63 4.50 15.66 4.10
C PHE A 63 5.07 17.06 3.77
N GLY A 64 6.35 17.11 3.40
CA GLY A 64 7.00 18.25 2.73
C GLY A 64 6.39 18.57 1.36
N CYS A 65 7.06 19.37 0.54
CA CYS A 65 6.66 19.48 -0.87
C CYS A 65 7.24 18.34 -1.71
N ASP A 66 8.40 17.83 -1.26
CA ASP A 66 9.06 16.60 -1.65
C ASP A 66 9.44 15.81 -0.38
N GLY A 67 9.83 14.54 -0.51
CA GLY A 67 10.38 13.74 0.60
C GLY A 67 9.39 12.78 1.26
N GLU A 68 9.87 12.12 2.31
CA GLU A 68 9.16 11.07 3.05
C GLU A 68 8.72 11.53 4.46
N VAL A 69 7.85 10.75 5.10
CA VAL A 69 7.31 11.02 6.44
C VAL A 69 7.56 9.85 7.40
N SER A 70 7.81 10.16 8.67
CA SER A 70 8.06 9.21 9.74
C SER A 70 6.83 8.99 10.64
N ASP A 71 6.75 7.80 11.24
CA ASP A 71 5.66 7.37 12.14
C ASP A 71 5.36 8.34 13.30
N ASP A 72 6.37 9.05 13.82
CA ASP A 72 6.19 10.00 14.92
C ASP A 72 5.43 11.27 14.49
N VAL A 73 5.66 11.74 13.26
CA VAL A 73 4.90 12.84 12.65
C VAL A 73 3.47 12.40 12.34
N LEU A 74 3.30 11.20 11.78
CA LEU A 74 1.99 10.60 11.52
C LEU A 74 1.17 10.44 12.83
N LEU A 75 1.81 9.92 13.88
CA LEU A 75 1.23 9.79 15.21
C LEU A 75 0.87 11.15 15.82
N ALA A 76 1.72 12.17 15.69
CA ALA A 76 1.45 13.51 16.17
C ALA A 76 0.23 14.13 15.45
N ALA A 77 0.09 13.91 14.14
CA ALA A 77 -1.06 14.35 13.36
C ALA A 77 -2.35 13.60 13.72
N LEU A 78 -2.32 12.27 13.84
CA LEU A 78 -3.47 11.46 14.27
C LEU A 78 -3.96 11.87 15.66
N LYS A 79 -3.02 12.03 16.61
CA LYS A 79 -3.29 12.53 17.96
C LYS A 79 -3.85 13.94 17.97
N ARG A 80 -3.46 14.79 17.01
CA ARG A 80 -4.02 16.14 16.85
C ARG A 80 -5.43 16.09 16.29
N ALA A 81 -5.70 15.31 15.25
CA ALA A 81 -7.03 15.13 14.68
C ALA A 81 -8.04 14.63 15.73
N TYR A 82 -7.65 13.65 16.55
CA TYR A 82 -8.47 13.18 17.67
C TYR A 82 -8.74 14.28 18.70
N ARG A 83 -7.72 15.07 19.08
CA ARG A 83 -7.86 16.19 20.04
C ARG A 83 -8.70 17.35 19.53
N ASP A 84 -8.68 17.61 18.23
CA ASP A 84 -9.51 18.61 17.56
C ASP A 84 -10.96 18.13 17.38
N GLY A 85 -11.27 16.88 17.75
CA GLY A 85 -12.63 16.32 17.77
C GLY A 85 -13.12 15.81 16.41
N MET A 86 -12.21 15.44 15.50
CA MET A 86 -12.56 14.85 14.21
C MET A 86 -13.28 13.52 14.40
N ASP A 87 -14.36 13.29 13.62
CA ASP A 87 -15.14 12.05 13.66
C ASP A 87 -14.52 10.94 12.80
N ILE A 88 -13.94 11.33 11.66
CA ILE A 88 -13.36 10.45 10.65
C ILE A 88 -11.99 11.02 10.27
N VAL A 89 -10.98 10.15 10.18
CA VAL A 89 -9.68 10.47 9.59
C VAL A 89 -9.49 9.64 8.32
N ASN A 90 -9.10 10.30 7.24
CA ASN A 90 -8.69 9.65 5.99
C ASN A 90 -7.16 9.65 5.88
N LEU A 91 -6.58 8.46 5.71
CA LEU A 91 -5.14 8.24 5.53
C LEU A 91 -4.88 7.66 4.14
N SER A 92 -4.71 8.54 3.15
CA SER A 92 -4.27 8.17 1.79
C SER A 92 -2.74 8.01 1.72
N LEU A 93 -2.19 7.15 2.59
CA LEU A 93 -0.75 6.89 2.77
C LEU A 93 -0.51 5.45 3.27
N GLY A 94 0.70 4.94 3.06
CA GLY A 94 1.16 3.64 3.57
C GLY A 94 2.40 3.14 2.83
N GLY A 95 3.00 2.05 3.34
CA GLY A 95 4.03 1.25 2.65
C GLY A 95 3.52 -0.17 2.38
N SER A 96 4.02 -0.82 1.32
CA SER A 96 3.60 -2.17 0.91
C SER A 96 4.14 -3.28 1.84
N SER A 97 3.62 -4.51 1.68
CA SER A 97 3.94 -5.69 2.50
C SER A 97 3.88 -5.43 4.02
N GLY A 98 2.85 -4.69 4.44
CA GLY A 98 2.75 -4.13 5.78
C GLY A 98 2.38 -5.16 6.85
N TRP A 99 2.73 -4.85 8.10
CA TRP A 99 2.45 -5.70 9.26
C TRP A 99 1.44 -5.05 10.20
N PRO A 100 0.42 -5.80 10.69
CA PRO A 100 -0.53 -5.29 11.69
C PRO A 100 0.11 -4.80 12.99
N GLU A 101 1.33 -5.26 13.28
CA GLU A 101 2.16 -4.93 14.44
C GLU A 101 3.04 -3.68 14.25
N GLU A 102 2.96 -2.99 13.11
CA GLU A 102 3.71 -1.73 12.90
C GLU A 102 3.24 -0.63 13.86
N PRO A 103 4.15 0.26 14.34
CA PRO A 103 3.82 1.22 15.39
C PRO A 103 2.63 2.12 15.04
N PHE A 104 2.56 2.62 13.80
CA PHE A 104 1.44 3.45 13.38
C PHE A 104 0.13 2.65 13.14
N ALA A 105 0.20 1.38 12.70
CA ALA A 105 -0.97 0.49 12.61
C ALA A 105 -1.56 0.20 14.00
N ILE A 106 -0.72 -0.06 15.02
CA ILE A 106 -1.12 -0.20 16.42
C ILE A 106 -1.77 1.09 16.94
N ALA A 107 -1.15 2.25 16.67
CA ALA A 107 -1.69 3.55 17.08
C ALA A 107 -3.08 3.82 16.47
N CYS A 108 -3.28 3.52 15.18
CA CYS A 108 -4.59 3.59 14.53
C CYS A 108 -5.63 2.75 15.29
N ASN A 109 -5.34 1.47 15.58
CA ASN A 109 -6.27 0.60 16.33
C ASN A 109 -6.62 1.17 17.71
N ALA A 110 -5.66 1.76 18.42
CA ALA A 110 -5.89 2.36 19.74
C ALA A 110 -6.82 3.59 19.69
N TYR A 111 -6.75 4.41 18.63
CA TYR A 111 -7.70 5.52 18.43
C TYR A 111 -9.07 5.04 17.93
N ILE A 112 -9.12 3.97 17.13
CA ILE A 112 -10.37 3.35 16.68
C ILE A 112 -11.19 2.82 17.87
N GLN A 113 -10.55 2.14 18.83
CA GLN A 113 -11.20 1.72 20.07
C GLN A 113 -11.73 2.88 20.93
N LYS A 114 -11.22 4.11 20.71
CA LYS A 114 -11.69 5.35 21.35
C LYS A 114 -12.72 6.11 20.51
N GLY A 115 -13.31 5.45 19.51
CA GLY A 115 -14.42 5.94 18.69
C GLY A 115 -14.04 6.75 17.45
N LEU A 116 -12.76 6.77 17.07
CA LEU A 116 -12.32 7.46 15.85
C LEU A 116 -12.48 6.54 14.63
N HIS A 117 -13.27 6.96 13.63
CA HIS A 117 -13.34 6.22 12.38
C HIS A 117 -12.09 6.51 11.54
N ILE A 118 -11.40 5.47 11.03
CA ILE A 118 -10.20 5.64 10.19
C ILE A 118 -10.38 4.89 8.88
N SER A 119 -10.34 5.63 7.78
CA SER A 119 -10.29 5.13 6.40
C SER A 119 -8.85 5.17 5.90
N ILE A 120 -8.34 4.08 5.32
CA ILE A 120 -6.94 3.98 4.88
C ILE A 120 -6.89 3.42 3.45
N ALA A 121 -6.01 3.96 2.61
CA ALA A 121 -5.76 3.41 1.27
C ALA A 121 -5.01 2.07 1.38
N ASN A 122 -5.44 1.02 0.66
CA ASN A 122 -4.85 -0.33 0.82
C ASN A 122 -3.43 -0.50 0.26
N GLY A 123 -2.97 0.42 -0.60
CA GLY A 123 -1.73 0.28 -1.40
C GLY A 123 -1.99 0.33 -2.90
N ASN A 124 -0.94 0.49 -3.71
CA ASN A 124 -1.05 0.59 -5.19
C ASN A 124 -0.13 -0.41 -5.90
N ASP A 125 0.25 -1.48 -5.20
CA ASP A 125 1.31 -2.41 -5.60
C ASP A 125 0.73 -3.74 -6.13
N GLY A 126 -0.58 -3.76 -6.42
CA GLY A 126 -1.33 -4.95 -6.82
C GLY A 126 -0.90 -5.60 -8.14
N GLU A 127 -0.03 -4.96 -8.93
CA GLU A 127 0.65 -5.59 -10.08
C GLU A 127 1.77 -6.56 -9.64
N GLN A 128 2.39 -6.37 -8.47
CA GLN A 128 3.45 -7.26 -7.93
C GLN A 128 2.89 -8.61 -7.43
N GLY A 129 1.59 -8.66 -7.13
CA GLY A 129 0.89 -9.90 -6.78
C GLY A 129 0.30 -9.90 -5.37
N LEU A 130 0.49 -11.01 -4.66
CA LEU A 130 -0.02 -11.26 -3.31
C LEU A 130 0.95 -10.74 -2.23
N PHE A 131 0.44 -10.51 -1.02
CA PHE A 131 1.21 -9.99 0.14
C PHE A 131 1.69 -8.54 -0.03
N GLU A 132 0.89 -7.74 -0.73
CA GLU A 132 1.16 -6.34 -1.08
C GLU A 132 0.23 -5.35 -0.37
N ASP A 133 -0.60 -5.83 0.57
CA ASP A 133 -1.45 -4.97 1.40
C ASP A 133 -0.61 -4.14 2.37
N GLY A 134 -0.90 -2.84 2.41
CA GLY A 134 -0.03 -1.88 3.04
C GLY A 134 -0.31 -1.60 4.51
N ALA A 135 0.73 -1.27 5.27
CA ALA A 135 0.57 -0.65 6.58
C ALA A 135 0.49 0.88 6.40
N PRO A 136 -0.36 1.60 7.15
CA PRO A 136 -1.15 1.16 8.31
C PRO A 136 -2.52 0.51 7.99
N ALA A 137 -2.86 0.24 6.74
CA ALA A 137 -4.18 -0.31 6.36
C ALA A 137 -4.46 -1.71 6.95
N THR A 138 -3.41 -2.48 7.25
CA THR A 138 -3.44 -3.75 8.00
C THR A 138 -4.01 -3.64 9.43
N ALA A 139 -4.21 -2.43 9.96
CA ALA A 139 -4.89 -2.19 11.22
C ALA A 139 -6.29 -2.84 11.27
N ALA A 140 -6.53 -3.66 12.28
CA ALA A 140 -7.70 -4.53 12.38
C ALA A 140 -9.05 -3.79 12.45
N GLY A 141 -9.09 -2.60 13.05
CA GLY A 141 -10.31 -1.77 13.12
C GLY A 141 -10.40 -0.68 12.06
N ALA A 142 -9.35 -0.49 11.26
CA ALA A 142 -9.37 0.48 10.18
C ALA A 142 -10.11 -0.08 8.97
N ILE A 143 -10.74 0.82 8.20
CA ILE A 143 -11.34 0.47 6.92
C ILE A 143 -10.27 0.64 5.85
N ALA A 144 -9.62 -0.46 5.46
CA ALA A 144 -8.71 -0.53 4.33
C ALA A 144 -9.52 -0.57 3.03
N VAL A 145 -9.26 0.38 2.15
CA VAL A 145 -10.06 0.61 0.94
C VAL A 145 -9.23 0.32 -0.30
N GLY A 146 -9.63 -0.70 -1.05
CA GLY A 146 -9.11 -0.97 -2.39
C GLY A 146 -9.86 -0.20 -3.48
N SER A 147 -9.35 -0.25 -4.71
CA SER A 147 -9.82 0.59 -5.81
C SER A 147 -10.63 -0.20 -6.84
N VAL A 148 -11.76 0.34 -7.28
CA VAL A 148 -12.33 0.05 -8.62
C VAL A 148 -12.06 1.19 -9.58
N ASP A 149 -11.98 0.86 -10.87
CA ASP A 149 -11.92 1.87 -11.92
C ASP A 149 -13.30 2.52 -12.09
N ASN A 150 -13.30 3.84 -12.28
CA ASN A 150 -14.49 4.59 -12.61
C ASN A 150 -15.10 4.09 -13.92
N THR A 151 -16.44 4.14 -14.04
CA THR A 151 -17.14 3.73 -15.28
C THR A 151 -16.77 4.60 -16.48
N HIS A 152 -16.36 5.85 -16.23
CA HIS A 152 -15.94 6.80 -17.24
C HIS A 152 -14.65 7.51 -16.82
N PHE A 153 -13.79 7.79 -17.78
CA PHE A 153 -12.62 8.64 -17.66
C PHE A 153 -12.93 10.02 -18.23
N LEU A 154 -12.57 11.08 -17.51
CA LEU A 154 -12.47 12.43 -18.06
C LEU A 154 -10.99 12.79 -18.20
N GLY A 155 -10.53 13.03 -19.43
CA GLY A 155 -9.15 13.46 -19.66
C GLY A 155 -8.73 13.42 -21.13
N PRO A 156 -7.42 13.54 -21.41
CA PRO A 156 -6.88 13.50 -22.76
C PRO A 156 -7.21 12.19 -23.47
N ALA A 157 -7.78 12.31 -24.66
CA ALA A 157 -8.16 11.18 -25.50
C ALA A 157 -7.40 11.21 -26.82
N ALA A 158 -7.29 10.04 -27.45
CA ALA A 158 -6.91 9.94 -28.85
C ALA A 158 -7.94 9.10 -29.61
N SER A 159 -8.04 9.32 -30.91
CA SER A 159 -8.61 8.34 -31.83
C SER A 159 -7.50 7.78 -32.72
N ILE A 160 -7.54 6.48 -33.00
CA ILE A 160 -6.86 5.93 -34.17
C ILE A 160 -7.85 5.92 -35.31
N SER A 161 -7.42 6.43 -36.46
CA SER A 161 -8.11 6.31 -37.75
C SER A 161 -7.25 5.46 -38.68
N TRP A 162 -7.88 4.80 -39.66
CA TRP A 162 -7.15 4.10 -40.70
C TRP A 162 -7.63 4.45 -42.12
N LYS A 163 -6.69 4.47 -43.06
CA LYS A 163 -6.96 4.60 -44.49
C LYS A 163 -6.10 3.60 -45.25
N ARG A 164 -6.58 3.08 -46.38
CA ARG A 164 -5.69 2.32 -47.28
C ARG A 164 -4.58 3.21 -47.83
N VAL A 165 -3.38 2.66 -47.92
CA VAL A 165 -2.25 3.28 -48.64
C VAL A 165 -1.78 2.37 -49.76
N SER A 166 -1.25 2.98 -50.81
CA SER A 166 -0.55 2.26 -51.86
C SER A 166 0.80 1.75 -51.34
N ASN A 167 1.42 0.84 -52.09
CA ASN A 167 2.76 0.31 -51.79
C ASN A 167 3.89 1.34 -51.85
N GLN A 168 3.59 2.64 -52.01
CA GLN A 168 4.54 3.75 -51.87
C GLN A 168 4.21 4.68 -50.68
N GLY A 169 3.31 4.27 -49.78
CA GLY A 169 2.90 5.06 -48.60
C GLY A 169 1.98 6.25 -48.89
N LEU A 170 1.61 6.45 -50.16
CA LEU A 170 0.64 7.46 -50.58
C LEU A 170 -0.78 6.97 -50.29
N ALA A 171 -1.71 7.88 -49.99
CA ALA A 171 -3.12 7.53 -49.83
C ALA A 171 -3.64 6.84 -51.09
N ALA A 172 -4.15 5.60 -50.91
CA ALA A 172 -5.02 4.99 -51.90
C ALA A 172 -6.44 5.61 -51.75
N ASP A 173 -7.37 5.14 -52.59
CA ASP A 173 -8.75 5.60 -52.71
C ASP A 173 -9.47 5.84 -51.36
N ASP A 174 -10.52 6.67 -51.36
CA ASP A 174 -11.15 7.28 -50.18
C ASP A 174 -11.90 6.33 -49.20
N GLU A 175 -11.58 5.03 -49.19
CA GLU A 175 -11.92 4.13 -48.09
C GLU A 175 -11.11 4.48 -46.82
N THR A 176 -11.66 5.43 -46.06
CA THR A 176 -11.33 5.70 -44.66
C THR A 176 -12.21 4.88 -43.74
N GLY A 177 -11.61 4.09 -42.85
CA GLY A 177 -12.30 3.49 -41.72
C GLY A 177 -11.98 4.25 -40.44
N ASN A 178 -12.99 4.42 -39.59
CA ASN A 178 -12.71 4.86 -38.22
C ASN A 178 -12.08 3.68 -37.47
N GLY A 179 -10.95 3.89 -36.79
CA GLY A 179 -10.24 2.82 -36.07
C GLY A 179 -10.82 2.50 -34.69
N GLY A 180 -11.94 3.12 -34.34
CA GLY A 180 -12.68 2.93 -33.11
C GLY A 180 -13.41 4.20 -32.68
N SER A 181 -14.11 4.13 -31.55
CA SER A 181 -14.42 5.35 -30.79
C SER A 181 -13.13 5.95 -30.22
N PRO A 182 -13.12 7.22 -29.77
CA PRO A 182 -11.98 7.76 -29.04
C PRO A 182 -11.70 6.94 -27.78
N PHE A 183 -10.43 6.69 -27.49
CA PHE A 183 -9.97 5.86 -26.39
C PHE A 183 -8.81 6.52 -25.63
N MET A 184 -8.51 5.98 -24.45
CA MET A 184 -7.38 6.43 -23.63
C MET A 184 -6.10 5.81 -24.19
N ILE A 185 -5.03 6.60 -24.35
CA ILE A 185 -3.71 6.06 -24.65
C ILE A 185 -2.90 5.97 -23.35
N GLY A 186 -2.29 4.81 -23.12
CA GLY A 186 -1.31 4.63 -22.05
C GLY A 186 -0.01 5.34 -22.42
N MET A 187 0.47 6.23 -21.55
CA MET A 187 1.65 7.04 -21.85
C MET A 187 2.94 6.24 -21.68
N ALA A 188 3.88 6.44 -22.59
CA ALA A 188 5.26 6.04 -22.41
C ALA A 188 6.08 7.20 -21.82
N MET A 189 6.88 6.91 -20.80
CA MET A 189 7.78 7.85 -20.14
C MET A 189 9.24 7.44 -20.36
N GLY A 190 10.07 8.43 -20.66
CA GLY A 190 11.53 8.30 -20.65
C GLY A 190 12.07 8.25 -19.22
N ALA A 191 13.31 7.79 -19.06
CA ALA A 191 13.95 7.63 -17.75
C ALA A 191 14.44 8.95 -17.11
N ASP A 192 14.59 10.02 -17.89
CA ASP A 192 15.12 11.28 -17.39
C ASP A 192 14.00 12.11 -16.73
N ALA A 193 14.21 12.43 -15.45
CA ALA A 193 13.21 13.07 -14.58
C ALA A 193 12.90 14.51 -15.03
N GLY A 194 11.90 14.63 -15.91
CA GLY A 194 11.45 15.88 -16.52
C GLY A 194 10.88 15.73 -17.94
N ASP A 195 11.01 14.55 -18.54
CA ASP A 195 10.75 14.38 -19.98
C ASP A 195 9.26 14.29 -20.39
N VAL A 196 9.02 14.84 -21.57
CA VAL A 196 7.75 14.91 -22.29
C VAL A 196 7.16 13.50 -22.51
N PRO A 197 5.83 13.30 -22.42
CA PRO A 197 5.21 12.03 -22.82
C PRO A 197 5.69 11.62 -24.22
N MET A 198 6.23 10.40 -24.36
CA MET A 198 6.78 9.91 -25.64
C MET A 198 5.69 9.49 -26.63
N VAL A 199 4.63 10.30 -26.74
CA VAL A 199 3.45 10.05 -27.57
C VAL A 199 3.40 11.03 -28.75
N SER A 200 4.53 11.20 -29.43
CA SER A 200 4.62 12.02 -30.65
C SER A 200 4.40 11.16 -31.90
N PHE A 201 3.13 10.93 -32.23
CA PHE A 201 2.72 10.42 -33.55
C PHE A 201 2.17 11.54 -34.46
N SER A 202 2.65 12.77 -34.28
CA SER A 202 2.22 13.98 -35.01
C SER A 202 2.95 14.17 -36.36
N SER A 203 3.12 13.09 -37.12
CA SER A 203 3.80 13.15 -38.42
C SER A 203 2.80 13.45 -39.54
N ASP A 204 3.07 14.51 -40.32
CA ASP A 204 2.35 14.79 -41.58
C ASP A 204 2.45 13.62 -42.58
N ILE A 205 3.51 12.82 -42.45
CA ILE A 205 3.79 11.61 -43.25
C ILE A 205 3.28 10.38 -42.48
N PRO A 206 2.44 9.52 -43.07
CA PRO A 206 1.76 8.44 -42.35
C PRO A 206 2.69 7.39 -41.75
N TYR A 207 2.24 6.75 -40.68
CA TYR A 207 2.82 5.51 -40.18
C TYR A 207 2.01 4.30 -40.67
N VAL A 208 2.72 3.27 -41.15
CA VAL A 208 2.18 1.94 -41.44
C VAL A 208 2.39 1.06 -40.21
N VAL A 209 1.37 0.31 -39.78
CA VAL A 209 1.52 -0.62 -38.64
C VAL A 209 1.91 -2.02 -39.11
N TYR A 210 3.04 -2.48 -38.58
CA TYR A 210 3.56 -3.83 -38.73
C TYR A 210 3.15 -4.69 -37.53
N VAL A 211 2.66 -5.91 -37.80
CA VAL A 211 2.26 -6.89 -36.78
C VAL A 211 3.15 -8.14 -36.94
N PRO A 212 4.24 -8.27 -36.15
CA PRO A 212 5.26 -9.31 -36.37
C PRO A 212 4.74 -10.70 -35.96
N SER A 213 4.32 -11.50 -36.94
CA SER A 213 3.78 -12.85 -36.72
C SER A 213 4.77 -13.83 -36.06
N SER A 214 6.08 -13.69 -36.36
CA SER A 214 7.15 -14.51 -35.78
C SER A 214 7.76 -13.97 -34.49
N ASN A 215 7.44 -12.72 -34.11
CA ASN A 215 7.96 -12.06 -32.90
C ASN A 215 6.91 -11.12 -32.29
N PRO A 216 5.71 -11.63 -31.94
CA PRO A 216 4.60 -10.78 -31.47
C PRO A 216 4.89 -10.11 -30.12
N LEU A 217 5.85 -10.63 -29.34
CA LEU A 217 6.26 -10.04 -28.06
C LEU A 217 7.37 -8.98 -28.22
N GLY A 218 8.04 -8.87 -29.37
CA GLY A 218 9.15 -7.93 -29.58
C GLY A 218 10.42 -8.23 -28.77
N CYS A 219 10.55 -9.44 -28.21
CA CYS A 219 11.65 -9.80 -27.31
C CYS A 219 12.94 -10.20 -28.05
N SER A 220 12.84 -10.54 -29.33
CA SER A 220 13.99 -10.79 -30.21
C SER A 220 14.14 -9.67 -31.26
N VAL A 221 15.24 -9.69 -32.01
CA VAL A 221 15.47 -8.77 -33.12
C VAL A 221 14.35 -8.88 -34.17
N ILE A 222 13.91 -7.75 -34.70
CA ILE A 222 12.84 -7.68 -35.71
C ILE A 222 13.36 -8.26 -37.04
N ASP A 223 12.61 -9.17 -37.68
CA ASP A 223 12.92 -9.65 -39.03
C ASP A 223 12.68 -8.53 -40.06
N LEU A 224 13.75 -7.79 -40.35
CA LEU A 224 13.76 -6.70 -41.32
C LEU A 224 13.35 -7.16 -42.72
N ASN A 225 13.62 -8.41 -43.10
CA ASN A 225 13.23 -8.91 -44.43
C ASN A 225 11.72 -9.17 -44.49
N ALA A 226 11.09 -9.62 -43.40
CA ALA A 226 9.64 -9.72 -43.32
C ALA A 226 8.98 -8.34 -43.29
N LEU A 227 9.49 -7.43 -42.45
CA LEU A 227 9.02 -6.06 -42.34
C LEU A 227 9.10 -5.31 -43.68
N ASP A 228 10.25 -5.33 -44.35
CA ASP A 228 10.43 -4.60 -45.63
C ASP A 228 9.52 -5.18 -46.73
N ARG A 229 9.29 -6.51 -46.75
CA ARG A 229 8.36 -7.16 -47.70
C ARG A 229 6.90 -6.81 -47.46
N GLU A 230 6.48 -6.72 -46.20
CA GLU A 230 5.08 -6.46 -45.84
C GLU A 230 4.73 -4.97 -45.90
N CYS A 231 5.57 -4.11 -45.33
CA CYS A 231 5.27 -2.68 -45.18
C CYS A 231 5.55 -1.88 -46.45
N GLN A 232 6.61 -2.22 -47.20
CA GLN A 232 7.01 -1.56 -48.47
C GLN A 232 7.18 -0.02 -48.39
N VAL A 233 7.40 0.51 -47.19
CA VAL A 233 7.65 1.94 -46.90
C VAL A 233 8.99 2.13 -46.16
N PRO A 234 9.60 3.33 -46.16
CA PRO A 234 10.83 3.55 -45.41
C PRO A 234 10.60 3.32 -43.92
N ARG A 235 11.53 2.61 -43.27
CA ARG A 235 11.39 2.07 -41.90
C ARG A 235 10.99 3.09 -40.83
N GLN A 236 11.46 4.33 -40.94
CA GLN A 236 11.06 5.44 -40.06
C GLN A 236 9.55 5.78 -40.08
N HIS A 237 8.81 5.29 -41.08
CA HIS A 237 7.35 5.37 -41.21
C HIS A 237 6.64 4.06 -40.84
N VAL A 238 7.33 3.14 -40.17
CA VAL A 238 6.75 1.90 -39.64
C VAL A 238 6.65 1.98 -38.12
N ILE A 239 5.47 1.69 -37.58
CA ILE A 239 5.24 1.45 -36.16
C ILE A 239 5.00 -0.05 -35.97
N VAL A 240 5.53 -0.64 -34.89
CA VAL A 240 5.30 -2.06 -34.59
C VAL A 240 4.28 -2.21 -33.47
N LEU A 241 3.26 -3.04 -33.68
CA LEU A 241 2.33 -3.44 -32.62
C LEU A 241 2.85 -4.71 -31.93
N PHE A 242 3.23 -4.59 -30.66
CA PHE A 242 3.65 -5.71 -29.82
C PHE A 242 2.61 -6.04 -28.75
N ARG A 243 2.57 -7.31 -28.36
CA ARG A 243 1.85 -7.79 -27.18
C ARG A 243 2.70 -7.63 -25.91
N ARG A 244 2.10 -7.35 -24.75
CA ARG A 244 2.74 -7.50 -23.42
C ARG A 244 3.24 -8.95 -23.28
N GLY A 245 4.36 -9.15 -22.60
CA GLY A 245 5.02 -10.44 -22.48
C GLY A 245 6.30 -10.36 -21.66
N SER A 246 7.09 -11.44 -21.67
CA SER A 246 8.20 -11.69 -20.75
C SER A 246 9.43 -10.76 -20.83
N CYS A 247 9.53 -9.89 -21.84
CA CYS A 247 10.62 -8.92 -21.98
C CYS A 247 10.16 -7.50 -21.66
N THR A 248 11.09 -6.66 -21.18
CA THR A 248 10.80 -5.30 -20.74
C THR A 248 10.36 -4.39 -21.90
N PHE A 249 9.67 -3.29 -21.59
CA PHE A 249 9.38 -2.27 -22.60
C PHE A 249 10.66 -1.67 -23.20
N SER A 250 11.73 -1.56 -22.41
CA SER A 250 13.08 -1.16 -22.86
C SER A 250 13.68 -2.13 -23.89
N ASP A 251 13.49 -3.45 -23.74
CA ASP A 251 13.96 -4.44 -24.73
C ASP A 251 13.19 -4.33 -26.05
N LYS A 252 11.86 -4.14 -25.98
CA LYS A 252 11.03 -3.88 -27.16
C LYS A 252 11.51 -2.59 -27.85
N ALA A 253 11.71 -1.51 -27.08
CA ALA A 253 12.17 -0.21 -27.58
C ALA A 253 13.57 -0.28 -28.22
N LYS A 254 14.50 -1.03 -27.62
CA LYS A 254 15.82 -1.35 -28.19
C LYS A 254 15.72 -1.98 -29.56
N ASN A 255 14.85 -2.98 -29.73
CA ASN A 255 14.69 -3.69 -31.00
C ASN A 255 14.08 -2.77 -32.09
N VAL A 256 13.15 -1.89 -31.72
CA VAL A 256 12.55 -0.85 -32.59
C VAL A 256 13.59 0.20 -33.02
N ALA A 257 14.37 0.71 -32.07
CA ALA A 257 15.42 1.70 -32.32
C ALA A 257 16.54 1.14 -33.22
N ASN A 258 17.00 -0.09 -32.95
CA ASN A 258 18.01 -0.78 -33.77
C ASN A 258 17.52 -1.03 -35.21
N ALA A 259 16.24 -1.32 -35.39
CA ALA A 259 15.61 -1.45 -36.70
C ALA A 259 15.35 -0.10 -37.41
N ARG A 260 15.54 1.03 -36.73
CA ARG A 260 15.29 2.41 -37.17
C ARG A 260 13.83 2.64 -37.58
N LEU A 261 12.92 2.17 -36.73
CA LEU A 261 11.48 2.30 -36.94
C LEU A 261 10.95 3.60 -36.33
N GLY A 262 9.74 4.00 -36.74
CA GLY A 262 9.09 5.23 -36.29
C GLY A 262 8.55 5.18 -34.85
N GLY A 263 8.34 3.99 -34.29
CA GLY A 263 7.86 3.81 -32.92
C GLY A 263 7.26 2.42 -32.66
N MET A 264 6.61 2.28 -31.50
CA MET A 264 5.86 1.07 -31.15
C MET A 264 4.53 1.35 -30.45
N LEU A 265 3.60 0.41 -30.60
CA LEU A 265 2.40 0.30 -29.77
C LEU A 265 2.54 -1.00 -28.96
N VAL A 266 2.20 -0.97 -27.67
CA VAL A 266 2.17 -2.19 -26.85
C VAL A 266 0.79 -2.35 -26.22
N TYR A 267 0.18 -3.52 -26.39
CA TYR A 267 -1.14 -3.81 -25.85
C TYR A 267 -1.10 -4.88 -24.77
N ASP A 268 -1.97 -4.75 -23.77
CA ASP A 268 -2.09 -5.77 -22.73
C ASP A 268 -2.81 -7.03 -23.23
N VAL A 269 -2.60 -8.13 -22.51
CA VAL A 269 -3.17 -9.45 -22.75
C VAL A 269 -4.38 -9.73 -21.87
N ILE A 270 -4.64 -8.87 -20.89
CA ILE A 270 -5.75 -9.00 -19.94
C ILE A 270 -6.92 -8.16 -20.46
N PRO A 271 -8.07 -8.77 -20.80
CA PRO A 271 -9.26 -8.04 -21.20
C PRO A 271 -9.80 -7.16 -20.06
N GLU A 272 -10.49 -6.09 -20.44
CA GLU A 272 -11.18 -5.18 -19.51
C GLU A 272 -10.23 -4.54 -18.49
N GLN A 273 -9.00 -4.26 -18.89
CA GLN A 273 -8.03 -3.45 -18.15
C GLN A 273 -7.75 -2.12 -18.86
N ARG A 274 -7.11 -1.20 -18.14
CA ARG A 274 -6.72 0.11 -18.68
C ARG A 274 -5.53 -0.04 -19.65
N PRO A 275 -5.33 0.93 -20.55
CA PRO A 275 -4.14 0.97 -21.40
C PRO A 275 -2.83 1.01 -20.60
N LEU A 276 -1.82 0.28 -21.07
CA LEU A 276 -0.53 0.14 -20.41
C LEU A 276 0.24 1.46 -20.25
N GLY A 277 0.61 1.81 -19.02
CA GLY A 277 1.74 2.71 -18.77
C GLY A 277 3.06 2.01 -19.14
N MET A 278 4.02 2.73 -19.70
CA MET A 278 5.33 2.17 -20.05
C MET A 278 6.49 3.05 -19.57
N ALA A 279 7.36 2.48 -18.73
CA ALA A 279 8.68 3.04 -18.47
C ALA A 279 9.69 2.51 -19.51
N ILE A 280 10.34 3.41 -20.26
CA ILE A 280 11.34 3.07 -21.28
C ILE A 280 12.67 3.72 -20.92
N ILE A 281 13.69 2.90 -20.69
CA ILE A 281 15.00 3.33 -20.19
C ILE A 281 16.04 3.17 -21.30
N GLY A 282 16.78 4.25 -21.59
CA GLY A 282 17.92 4.25 -22.51
C GLY A 282 17.60 4.31 -24.01
N TYR A 283 16.32 4.45 -24.40
CA TYR A 283 15.90 4.56 -25.80
C TYR A 283 14.84 5.63 -25.98
N ASN A 284 15.06 6.55 -26.91
CA ASN A 284 14.10 7.59 -27.30
C ASN A 284 13.39 7.16 -28.59
N ILE A 285 12.13 6.72 -28.46
CA ILE A 285 11.23 6.35 -29.56
C ILE A 285 9.80 6.77 -29.20
N SER A 286 8.95 7.07 -30.19
CA SER A 286 7.53 7.24 -29.94
C SER A 286 6.89 5.91 -29.52
N ALA A 287 6.22 5.88 -28.38
CA ALA A 287 5.63 4.68 -27.80
C ALA A 287 4.30 4.97 -27.09
N ALA A 288 3.34 4.04 -27.20
CA ALA A 288 2.04 4.15 -26.56
C ALA A 288 1.46 2.78 -26.15
N GLY A 289 0.78 2.78 -25.02
CA GLY A 289 0.02 1.64 -24.52
C GLY A 289 -1.42 1.63 -25.06
N LEU A 290 -1.93 0.44 -25.38
CA LEU A 290 -3.33 0.20 -25.74
C LEU A 290 -3.98 -0.77 -24.75
N SER A 291 -5.31 -0.67 -24.59
CA SER A 291 -6.10 -1.73 -23.96
C SER A 291 -6.15 -2.98 -24.86
N PHE A 292 -6.60 -4.11 -24.30
CA PHE A 292 -6.84 -5.32 -25.08
C PHE A 292 -7.96 -5.10 -26.13
N GLU A 293 -9.00 -4.34 -25.77
CA GLU A 293 -10.16 -4.04 -26.62
C GLU A 293 -9.80 -3.11 -27.80
N ASP A 294 -8.98 -2.09 -27.57
CA ASP A 294 -8.52 -1.17 -28.61
C ASP A 294 -7.53 -1.87 -29.57
N ALA A 295 -6.63 -2.70 -29.03
CA ALA A 295 -5.73 -3.48 -29.86
C ALA A 295 -6.44 -4.56 -30.67
N THR A 296 -7.52 -5.16 -30.15
CA THR A 296 -8.34 -6.11 -30.91
C THR A 296 -8.97 -5.45 -32.14
N GLN A 297 -9.48 -4.22 -32.02
CA GLN A 297 -10.00 -3.46 -33.17
C GLN A 297 -8.90 -3.24 -34.25
N VAL A 298 -7.67 -2.91 -33.84
CA VAL A 298 -6.53 -2.75 -34.77
C VAL A 298 -6.13 -4.09 -35.41
N LEU A 299 -6.12 -5.17 -34.65
CA LEU A 299 -5.76 -6.51 -35.14
C LEU A 299 -6.80 -7.09 -36.10
N ASP A 300 -8.09 -6.87 -35.86
CA ASP A 300 -9.14 -7.35 -36.75
C ASP A 300 -9.18 -6.55 -38.06
N ALA A 301 -9.02 -5.22 -38.00
CA ALA A 301 -8.80 -4.39 -39.19
C ALA A 301 -7.55 -4.80 -40.00
N HIS A 302 -6.51 -5.32 -39.34
CA HIS A 302 -5.31 -5.86 -39.99
C HIS A 302 -5.52 -7.25 -40.61
N LYS A 303 -6.48 -8.06 -40.13
CA LYS A 303 -6.84 -9.38 -40.70
C LYS A 303 -7.81 -9.24 -41.87
N ASP A 304 -8.84 -8.41 -41.72
CA ASP A 304 -9.99 -8.34 -42.63
C ASP A 304 -9.71 -7.58 -43.94
N ARG A 305 -8.43 -7.26 -44.23
CA ARG A 305 -7.96 -6.45 -45.38
C ARG A 305 -8.70 -6.79 -46.68
N PRO A 306 -9.72 -6.00 -47.09
CA PRO A 306 -10.37 -6.24 -48.37
C PRO A 306 -9.34 -5.89 -49.45
N ASN A 307 -8.98 -6.88 -50.27
CA ASN A 307 -7.95 -6.81 -51.31
C ASN A 307 -6.48 -6.65 -50.81
N GLY A 308 -6.19 -6.89 -49.53
CA GLY A 308 -4.83 -7.22 -49.05
C GLY A 308 -3.77 -6.09 -48.91
N GLY A 309 -4.08 -4.85 -49.27
CA GLY A 309 -3.13 -3.72 -49.20
C GLY A 309 -2.76 -3.23 -47.79
N PRO A 310 -1.67 -2.47 -47.62
CA PRO A 310 -1.25 -1.91 -46.33
C PRO A 310 -2.20 -0.82 -45.81
N ILE A 311 -2.33 -0.71 -44.48
CA ILE A 311 -3.13 0.31 -43.79
C ILE A 311 -2.22 1.38 -43.17
N LYS A 312 -2.57 2.65 -43.41
CA LYS A 312 -2.07 3.81 -42.66
C LYS A 312 -2.84 3.86 -41.35
N LEU A 313 -2.14 3.94 -40.21
CA LEU A 313 -2.76 4.42 -38.98
C LEU A 313 -2.43 5.90 -38.78
N THR A 314 -3.34 6.62 -38.15
CA THR A 314 -3.10 7.99 -37.69
C THR A 314 -3.77 8.17 -36.33
N ALA A 315 -2.95 8.38 -35.31
CA ALA A 315 -3.40 8.76 -33.99
C ALA A 315 -3.64 10.27 -33.97
N GLN A 316 -4.85 10.69 -33.64
CA GLN A 316 -5.20 12.09 -33.45
C GLN A 316 -5.49 12.33 -31.97
N PHE A 317 -4.67 13.16 -31.33
CA PHE A 317 -4.94 13.65 -29.98
C PHE A 317 -6.04 14.71 -30.04
N MET A 318 -6.93 14.69 -29.06
CA MET A 318 -8.07 15.61 -29.03
C MET A 318 -7.70 16.89 -28.27
N ASP A 319 -7.98 18.04 -28.88
CA ASP A 319 -7.71 19.38 -28.32
C ASP A 319 -8.46 19.67 -27.01
N LYS A 320 -9.40 18.79 -26.63
CA LYS A 320 -10.22 18.86 -25.42
C LYS A 320 -10.33 17.49 -24.77
N ASN A 321 -10.34 17.49 -23.44
CA ASN A 321 -10.66 16.29 -22.67
C ASN A 321 -12.01 15.69 -23.11
N GLN A 322 -12.08 14.37 -23.16
CA GLN A 322 -13.28 13.62 -23.49
C GLN A 322 -13.79 12.85 -22.28
N VAL A 323 -15.09 12.58 -22.25
CA VAL A 323 -15.70 11.59 -21.34
C VAL A 323 -15.74 10.27 -22.09
N LEU A 324 -14.87 9.33 -21.70
CA LEU A 324 -14.74 8.01 -22.32
C LEU A 324 -15.25 6.94 -21.38
N LYS A 325 -16.04 5.97 -21.89
CA LYS A 325 -16.40 4.78 -21.12
C LYS A 325 -15.19 3.85 -21.02
N LEU A 326 -14.85 3.39 -19.81
CA LEU A 326 -13.76 2.44 -19.60
C LEU A 326 -14.25 0.99 -19.69
N ALA A 327 -13.48 0.13 -20.37
CA ALA A 327 -13.72 -1.32 -20.38
C ALA A 327 -13.55 -1.94 -18.98
N SER A 328 -12.62 -1.39 -18.18
CA SER A 328 -12.40 -1.75 -16.77
C SER A 328 -13.44 -1.18 -15.79
N GLY A 329 -14.37 -0.36 -16.27
CA GLY A 329 -15.29 0.40 -15.41
C GLY A 329 -16.12 -0.47 -14.46
N GLY A 330 -16.05 -0.17 -13.15
CA GLY A 330 -16.73 -0.91 -12.10
C GLY A 330 -16.05 -2.23 -11.70
N LYS A 331 -14.91 -2.57 -12.31
CA LYS A 331 -14.07 -3.72 -11.95
C LYS A 331 -12.90 -3.23 -11.10
N ILE A 332 -12.29 -4.15 -10.38
CA ILE A 332 -11.14 -3.86 -9.52
C ILE A 332 -9.95 -3.34 -10.34
N SER A 333 -9.31 -2.28 -9.86
CA SER A 333 -8.11 -1.72 -10.48
C SER A 333 -6.96 -2.71 -10.36
N ASP A 334 -6.23 -2.91 -11.46
CA ASP A 334 -4.96 -3.65 -11.55
C ASP A 334 -3.98 -3.34 -10.41
N PHE A 335 -3.69 -2.06 -10.17
CA PHE A 335 -2.80 -1.58 -9.12
C PHE A 335 -3.33 -1.81 -7.69
N SER A 336 -4.60 -2.13 -7.48
CA SER A 336 -5.14 -2.24 -6.11
C SER A 336 -4.48 -3.41 -5.38
N SER A 337 -3.65 -3.10 -4.37
CA SER A 337 -2.90 -4.08 -3.58
C SER A 337 -3.76 -5.24 -3.09
N TRP A 338 -3.21 -6.45 -3.16
CA TRP A 338 -3.83 -7.69 -2.68
C TRP A 338 -3.29 -8.03 -1.30
N GLY A 339 -4.16 -8.54 -0.43
CA GLY A 339 -3.72 -9.39 0.66
C GLY A 339 -3.29 -10.80 0.18
N PRO A 340 -3.10 -11.74 1.09
CA PRO A 340 -3.28 -11.59 2.53
C PRO A 340 -2.10 -10.93 3.25
N ASP A 341 -2.38 -10.43 4.46
CA ASP A 341 -1.34 -10.11 5.42
C ASP A 341 -0.59 -11.37 5.88
N ALA A 342 0.50 -11.17 6.63
CA ALA A 342 1.31 -12.24 7.21
C ALA A 342 0.56 -13.17 8.20
N ARG A 343 -0.71 -12.89 8.52
CA ARG A 343 -1.61 -13.68 9.38
C ARG A 343 -2.76 -14.35 8.57
N LEU A 344 -2.66 -14.41 7.24
CA LEU A 344 -3.69 -14.92 6.31
C LEU A 344 -5.03 -14.17 6.34
N ARG A 345 -5.07 -12.94 6.87
CA ARG A 345 -6.25 -12.08 6.78
C ARG A 345 -6.21 -11.34 5.45
N TYR A 346 -7.32 -11.31 4.74
CA TYR A 346 -7.42 -10.45 3.57
C TYR A 346 -7.70 -9.00 3.98
N LYS A 347 -6.87 -8.10 3.47
CA LYS A 347 -7.21 -6.72 3.16
C LYS A 347 -7.22 -6.56 1.62
N PRO A 348 -7.90 -5.57 1.03
CA PRO A 348 -8.72 -4.54 1.66
C PRO A 348 -9.97 -5.12 2.33
N ASP A 349 -10.61 -4.34 3.21
CA ASP A 349 -11.90 -4.74 3.80
C ASP A 349 -13.05 -4.55 2.81
N ILE A 350 -12.93 -3.56 1.92
CA ILE A 350 -13.97 -3.10 0.99
C ILE A 350 -13.31 -2.35 -0.18
N ILE A 351 -14.00 -2.24 -1.32
CA ILE A 351 -13.53 -1.48 -2.49
C ILE A 351 -14.47 -0.32 -2.83
N ALA A 352 -13.89 0.77 -3.33
CA ALA A 352 -14.59 1.99 -3.72
C ALA A 352 -13.96 2.61 -4.99
N PRO A 353 -14.63 3.55 -5.69
CA PRO A 353 -14.07 4.20 -6.87
C PRO A 353 -12.75 4.93 -6.57
N GLY A 354 -11.66 4.46 -7.19
CA GLY A 354 -10.31 5.00 -7.01
C GLY A 354 -9.48 5.11 -8.29
N GLY A 355 -9.82 4.36 -9.35
CA GLY A 355 -9.20 4.52 -10.66
C GLY A 355 -9.87 5.61 -11.48
N MET A 356 -9.08 6.53 -12.07
CA MET A 356 -9.56 7.58 -12.99
C MET A 356 -10.61 8.52 -12.38
N ILE A 357 -10.32 9.04 -11.19
CA ILE A 357 -11.18 9.96 -10.43
C ILE A 357 -10.80 11.41 -10.75
N TYR A 358 -11.74 12.15 -11.32
CA TYR A 358 -11.67 13.59 -11.49
C TYR A 358 -11.98 14.29 -10.15
N SER A 359 -11.12 15.21 -9.70
CA SER A 359 -11.33 15.99 -8.48
C SER A 359 -10.57 17.33 -8.52
N THR A 360 -10.74 18.13 -7.46
CA THR A 360 -10.04 19.41 -7.28
C THR A 360 -8.52 19.24 -7.24
N PHE A 361 -7.80 20.29 -7.61
CA PHE A 361 -6.36 20.36 -7.60
C PHE A 361 -5.95 21.81 -7.27
N PRO A 362 -4.69 22.10 -6.86
CA PRO A 362 -4.28 23.47 -6.59
C PRO A 362 -4.57 24.39 -7.79
N LEU A 363 -5.13 25.58 -7.54
CA LEU A 363 -5.52 26.53 -8.60
C LEU A 363 -4.35 26.90 -9.50
N ALA A 364 -3.15 27.06 -8.92
CA ALA A 364 -1.91 27.31 -9.65
C ALA A 364 -1.48 26.16 -10.60
N LYS A 365 -2.07 24.96 -10.45
CA LYS A 365 -1.87 23.78 -11.30
C LYS A 365 -3.12 23.43 -12.15
N GLY A 366 -4.07 24.36 -12.29
CA GLY A 366 -5.25 24.18 -13.16
C GLY A 366 -6.57 23.88 -12.42
N GLY A 367 -6.58 23.80 -11.09
CA GLY A 367 -7.80 23.74 -10.29
C GLY A 367 -8.53 22.38 -10.24
N PHE A 368 -8.36 21.54 -11.25
CA PHE A 368 -8.90 20.17 -11.31
C PHE A 368 -7.97 19.24 -12.08
N THR A 369 -7.97 17.95 -11.74
CA THR A 369 -7.28 16.91 -12.51
C THR A 369 -7.87 15.53 -12.26
N THR A 370 -7.50 14.56 -13.09
CA THR A 370 -7.88 13.15 -12.95
C THR A 370 -6.68 12.38 -12.42
N LEU A 371 -6.82 11.75 -11.23
CA LEU A 371 -5.82 10.87 -10.63
C LEU A 371 -6.36 9.45 -10.49
N GLN A 372 -5.49 8.51 -10.13
CA GLN A 372 -5.83 7.12 -9.83
C GLN A 372 -5.10 6.67 -8.55
N GLY A 373 -5.72 5.76 -7.80
CA GLY A 373 -5.10 5.10 -6.66
C GLY A 373 -6.12 4.69 -5.61
N THR A 374 -5.74 3.78 -4.72
CA THR A 374 -6.49 3.53 -3.47
C THR A 374 -6.54 4.78 -2.59
N SER A 375 -5.58 5.70 -2.79
CA SER A 375 -5.58 7.09 -2.31
C SER A 375 -6.86 7.88 -2.63
N MET A 376 -7.56 7.56 -3.73
CA MET A 376 -8.81 8.21 -4.15
C MET A 376 -10.05 7.40 -3.70
N ALA A 377 -9.92 6.08 -3.55
CA ALA A 377 -10.96 5.22 -3.01
C ALA A 377 -11.21 5.47 -1.50
N SER A 378 -10.15 5.67 -0.73
CA SER A 378 -10.23 5.92 0.72
C SER A 378 -11.05 7.18 1.09
N PRO A 379 -10.86 8.37 0.47
CA PRO A 379 -11.69 9.54 0.77
C PRO A 379 -13.13 9.38 0.30
N TYR A 380 -13.39 8.62 -0.77
CA TYR A 380 -14.74 8.27 -1.17
C TYR A 380 -15.47 7.50 -0.05
N MET A 381 -14.78 6.52 0.56
CA MET A 381 -15.27 5.79 1.72
C MET A 381 -15.39 6.66 2.98
N ALA A 382 -14.48 7.61 3.20
CA ALA A 382 -14.59 8.58 4.30
C ALA A 382 -15.84 9.47 4.16
N GLY A 383 -16.18 9.88 2.93
CA GLY A 383 -17.43 10.58 2.64
C GLY A 383 -18.67 9.73 2.91
N ILE A 384 -18.67 8.44 2.53
CA ILE A 384 -19.79 7.52 2.83
C ILE A 384 -19.98 7.34 4.33
N GLN A 385 -18.88 7.21 5.09
CA GLN A 385 -18.94 7.19 6.56
C GLN A 385 -19.56 8.47 7.10
N ALA A 386 -19.20 9.66 6.59
CA ALA A 386 -19.79 10.92 7.01
C ALA A 386 -21.30 10.99 6.75
N LEU A 387 -21.76 10.54 5.57
CA LEU A 387 -23.18 10.43 5.25
C LEU A 387 -23.91 9.47 6.20
N TYR A 388 -23.30 8.31 6.51
CA TYR A 388 -23.87 7.34 7.44
C TYR A 388 -24.03 7.93 8.84
N LEU A 389 -22.95 8.52 9.39
CA LEU A 389 -22.96 9.13 10.73
C LEU A 389 -23.93 10.32 10.79
N SER A 390 -24.09 11.08 9.71
CA SER A 390 -25.07 12.16 9.61
C SER A 390 -26.52 11.67 9.58
N LYS A 391 -26.80 10.49 9.01
CA LYS A 391 -28.17 9.93 8.91
C LYS A 391 -28.57 9.15 10.15
N TYR A 392 -27.64 8.39 10.73
CA TYR A 392 -27.92 7.42 11.81
C TYR A 392 -27.29 7.76 13.16
N GLY A 393 -26.46 8.80 13.22
CA GLY A 393 -25.71 9.20 14.41
C GLY A 393 -24.37 8.49 14.55
N LYS A 394 -23.58 8.91 15.56
CA LYS A 394 -22.30 8.29 15.88
C LYS A 394 -22.48 6.83 16.31
N THR A 395 -21.60 5.96 15.84
CA THR A 395 -21.65 4.51 16.11
C THR A 395 -20.24 3.98 16.37
N ASP A 396 -20.14 2.74 16.84
CA ASP A 396 -18.85 2.06 16.98
C ASP A 396 -18.18 1.83 15.60
N PRO A 397 -16.87 2.07 15.42
CA PRO A 397 -16.21 1.88 14.14
C PRO A 397 -16.24 0.45 13.59
N PHE A 398 -16.10 -0.58 14.44
CA PHE A 398 -16.19 -1.99 13.99
C PHE A 398 -17.61 -2.34 13.56
N LEU A 399 -18.62 -1.79 14.25
CA LEU A 399 -20.02 -1.89 13.83
C LEU A 399 -20.26 -1.21 12.47
N LEU A 400 -19.69 -0.02 12.23
CA LEU A 400 -19.80 0.64 10.93
C LEU A 400 -19.11 -0.17 9.82
N LEU A 401 -17.91 -0.68 10.06
CA LEU A 401 -17.19 -1.55 9.12
C LEU A 401 -18.03 -2.78 8.74
N ASN A 402 -18.62 -3.47 9.73
CA ASN A 402 -19.53 -4.59 9.48
C ASN A 402 -20.75 -4.18 8.63
N ILE A 403 -21.36 -3.03 8.88
CA ILE A 403 -22.51 -2.55 8.09
C ILE A 403 -22.09 -2.24 6.65
N LEU A 404 -20.94 -1.57 6.45
CA LEU A 404 -20.41 -1.27 5.12
C LEU A 404 -20.06 -2.54 4.34
N GLN A 405 -19.37 -3.51 4.96
CA GLN A 405 -19.05 -4.80 4.33
C GLN A 405 -20.30 -5.61 4.01
N SER A 406 -21.26 -5.71 4.93
CA SER A 406 -22.49 -6.51 4.72
C SER A 406 -23.45 -5.93 3.68
N THR A 407 -23.33 -4.64 3.35
CA THR A 407 -24.11 -3.96 2.30
C THR A 407 -23.36 -3.81 0.98
N ALA A 408 -22.10 -4.26 0.90
CA ALA A 408 -21.30 -4.21 -0.33
C ALA A 408 -21.76 -5.25 -1.38
N MET A 409 -21.18 -5.17 -2.57
CA MET A 409 -21.52 -5.98 -3.74
C MET A 409 -20.25 -6.57 -4.37
N PRO A 410 -20.08 -7.91 -4.39
CA PRO A 410 -18.90 -8.53 -4.99
C PRO A 410 -18.82 -8.26 -6.49
N THR A 411 -17.64 -7.84 -6.95
CA THR A 411 -17.34 -7.59 -8.36
C THR A 411 -16.90 -8.87 -9.09
N ILE A 412 -17.05 -8.86 -10.41
CA ILE A 412 -16.55 -9.89 -11.33
C ILE A 412 -15.10 -9.53 -11.70
N ARG A 413 -14.22 -10.54 -11.79
CA ARG A 413 -12.81 -10.36 -12.16
C ARG A 413 -12.68 -9.78 -13.58
N PRO A 414 -11.78 -8.81 -13.85
CA PRO A 414 -11.41 -8.44 -15.21
C PRO A 414 -11.12 -9.66 -16.10
N GLY A 415 -11.68 -9.66 -17.31
CA GLY A 415 -11.58 -10.78 -18.25
C GLY A 415 -12.31 -12.06 -17.83
N SER A 416 -13.26 -11.98 -16.89
CA SER A 416 -14.20 -13.07 -16.57
C SER A 416 -15.64 -12.64 -16.82
N THR A 417 -16.48 -13.58 -17.26
CA THR A 417 -17.92 -13.34 -17.49
C THR A 417 -18.78 -13.62 -16.25
N THR A 418 -18.32 -14.50 -15.35
CA THR A 418 -19.08 -14.98 -14.18
C THR A 418 -18.23 -15.14 -12.91
N GLY A 419 -16.90 -15.25 -13.03
CA GLY A 419 -16.02 -15.50 -11.90
C GLY A 419 -15.85 -14.26 -11.03
N LEU A 420 -16.35 -14.32 -9.79
CA LEU A 420 -16.18 -13.24 -8.82
C LEU A 420 -14.69 -13.06 -8.47
N THR A 421 -14.29 -11.80 -8.29
CA THR A 421 -12.97 -11.43 -7.78
C THR A 421 -12.76 -12.01 -6.38
N SER A 422 -11.56 -12.52 -6.10
CA SER A 422 -11.21 -13.10 -4.79
C SER A 422 -11.36 -12.08 -3.66
N ALA A 423 -11.83 -12.52 -2.49
CA ALA A 423 -11.91 -11.65 -1.29
C ALA A 423 -10.52 -11.12 -0.87
N PHE A 424 -9.44 -11.83 -1.22
CA PHE A 424 -8.06 -11.37 -1.05
C PHE A 424 -7.68 -10.14 -1.88
N GLN A 425 -8.50 -9.73 -2.85
CA GLN A 425 -8.33 -8.47 -3.59
C GLN A 425 -9.42 -7.44 -3.29
N GLN A 426 -10.66 -7.87 -3.06
CA GLN A 426 -11.80 -6.95 -2.95
C GLN A 426 -12.48 -6.86 -1.57
N GLY A 427 -12.05 -7.66 -0.59
CA GLY A 427 -12.70 -7.74 0.72
C GLY A 427 -14.18 -8.13 0.61
N GLY A 428 -15.07 -7.31 1.17
CA GLY A 428 -16.52 -7.43 1.00
C GLY A 428 -17.05 -7.07 -0.41
N GLY A 429 -16.24 -6.43 -1.26
CA GLY A 429 -16.65 -5.96 -2.58
C GLY A 429 -16.98 -4.46 -2.62
N LEU A 430 -17.67 -4.03 -3.68
CA LEU A 430 -17.95 -2.63 -3.98
C LEU A 430 -19.02 -2.06 -3.05
N ILE A 431 -18.70 -0.95 -2.38
CA ILE A 431 -19.65 -0.24 -1.54
C ILE A 431 -20.91 0.18 -2.31
N SER A 432 -22.09 -0.13 -1.78
CA SER A 432 -23.37 0.25 -2.37
C SER A 432 -24.11 1.22 -1.45
N MET A 433 -24.15 2.50 -1.84
CA MET A 433 -24.96 3.50 -1.13
C MET A 433 -26.46 3.18 -1.23
N GLU A 434 -26.90 2.52 -2.30
CA GLU A 434 -28.29 2.06 -2.46
C GLU A 434 -28.66 1.10 -1.33
N LYS A 435 -27.91 -0.01 -1.18
CA LYS A 435 -28.13 -0.98 -0.10
C LYS A 435 -27.92 -0.41 1.31
N LEU A 436 -26.95 0.49 1.46
CA LEU A 436 -26.64 1.13 2.75
C LEU A 436 -27.77 2.04 3.25
N PHE A 437 -28.59 2.60 2.35
CA PHE A 437 -29.57 3.64 2.67
C PHE A 437 -31.02 3.36 2.25
N SER A 438 -31.31 2.30 1.49
CA SER A 438 -32.68 1.92 1.07
C SER A 438 -33.55 1.50 2.27
N ASP A 439 -32.95 0.83 3.25
CA ASP A 439 -33.60 0.49 4.51
C ASP A 439 -33.71 1.67 5.49
N LYS A 440 -34.73 1.60 6.36
CA LYS A 440 -34.86 2.49 7.54
C LYS A 440 -33.59 2.47 8.38
N GLN A 441 -33.00 1.29 8.58
CA GLN A 441 -31.63 1.07 9.02
C GLN A 441 -31.21 -0.36 8.62
N PRO A 442 -30.00 -0.57 8.07
CA PRO A 442 -29.53 -1.91 7.68
C PRO A 442 -29.50 -2.91 8.84
N THR A 443 -29.69 -4.20 8.52
CA THR A 443 -29.45 -5.29 9.48
C THR A 443 -27.99 -5.30 9.89
N ILE A 444 -27.74 -5.39 11.19
CA ILE A 444 -26.37 -5.54 11.71
C ILE A 444 -25.99 -7.02 11.62
N VAL A 445 -24.95 -7.32 10.85
CA VAL A 445 -24.36 -8.66 10.71
C VAL A 445 -22.96 -8.63 11.30
N SER A 446 -22.58 -9.64 12.10
CA SER A 446 -21.21 -9.72 12.63
C SER A 446 -20.81 -11.16 12.97
N PRO A 447 -19.58 -11.60 12.66
CA PRO A 447 -18.60 -10.91 11.80
C PRO A 447 -18.98 -10.98 10.31
N THR A 448 -18.41 -10.08 9.50
CA THR A 448 -18.65 -9.99 8.04
C THR A 448 -17.46 -10.42 7.18
N ALA A 449 -16.34 -10.77 7.81
CA ALA A 449 -15.19 -11.46 7.22
C ALA A 449 -14.87 -12.74 8.02
N LEU A 450 -14.88 -13.89 7.34
CA LEU A 450 -14.65 -15.20 7.93
C LEU A 450 -13.29 -15.76 7.47
N PHE A 451 -12.27 -15.55 8.29
CA PHE A 451 -10.94 -16.13 8.05
C PHE A 451 -10.95 -17.63 8.42
N LEU A 452 -10.79 -18.48 7.40
CA LEU A 452 -10.79 -19.94 7.50
C LEU A 452 -9.39 -20.51 7.79
N ASN A 453 -8.36 -19.65 7.69
CA ASN A 453 -6.95 -19.95 7.90
C ASN A 453 -6.37 -20.95 6.89
N ASP A 454 -5.18 -21.50 7.17
CA ASP A 454 -4.53 -22.54 6.36
C ASP A 454 -4.95 -23.97 6.73
N THR A 455 -4.43 -24.96 6.00
CA THR A 455 -4.72 -26.39 6.23
C THR A 455 -4.19 -26.92 7.57
N GLN A 456 -3.22 -26.27 8.21
CA GLN A 456 -2.70 -26.69 9.52
C GLN A 456 -3.60 -26.18 10.66
N PHE A 457 -4.09 -24.96 10.56
CA PHE A 457 -4.78 -24.25 11.64
C PHE A 457 -6.23 -23.88 11.25
N GLN A 458 -6.89 -24.79 10.53
CA GLN A 458 -8.22 -24.59 9.94
C GLN A 458 -9.26 -24.13 10.96
N ARG A 459 -10.03 -23.10 10.58
CA ARG A 459 -11.19 -22.61 11.31
C ARG A 459 -12.44 -22.75 10.43
N LEU A 460 -13.11 -23.90 10.52
CA LEU A 460 -14.20 -24.27 9.63
C LEU A 460 -15.61 -23.95 10.15
N ASP A 461 -15.78 -23.89 11.47
CA ASP A 461 -17.05 -23.56 12.11
C ASP A 461 -17.01 -22.09 12.60
N HIS A 462 -18.04 -21.31 12.25
CA HIS A 462 -18.18 -19.90 12.60
C HIS A 462 -19.59 -19.58 13.08
N THR A 463 -19.72 -18.80 14.14
CA THR A 463 -21.00 -18.22 14.56
C THR A 463 -21.13 -16.81 14.01
N VAL A 464 -22.24 -16.54 13.31
CA VAL A 464 -22.61 -15.20 12.84
C VAL A 464 -23.86 -14.74 13.57
N THR A 465 -23.84 -13.54 14.13
CA THR A 465 -24.99 -12.90 14.77
C THR A 465 -25.61 -11.86 13.84
N PHE A 466 -26.93 -11.92 13.70
CA PHE A 466 -27.75 -10.92 13.03
C PHE A 466 -28.58 -10.16 14.09
N THR A 467 -28.63 -8.84 13.99
CA THR A 467 -29.50 -7.96 14.79
C THR A 467 -30.33 -7.11 13.84
N ASN A 468 -31.65 -7.29 13.86
CA ASN A 468 -32.58 -6.44 13.11
C ASN A 468 -32.88 -5.17 13.92
N PRO A 469 -32.67 -3.96 13.40
CA PRO A 469 -32.97 -2.72 14.13
C PRO A 469 -34.43 -2.64 14.59
N SER A 470 -34.68 -1.99 15.73
CA SER A 470 -36.05 -1.84 16.28
C SER A 470 -36.99 -0.97 15.43
N ILE A 471 -36.44 -0.18 14.50
CA ILE A 471 -37.18 0.63 13.54
C ILE A 471 -37.54 -0.12 12.24
N SER A 472 -36.82 -1.22 11.97
CA SER A 472 -36.96 -2.03 10.76
C SER A 472 -38.05 -3.09 10.93
N ASP A 473 -38.70 -3.46 9.82
CA ASP A 473 -39.82 -4.40 9.83
C ASP A 473 -39.35 -5.86 10.02
N TYR A 474 -40.28 -6.82 10.13
CA TYR A 474 -39.97 -8.24 10.32
C TYR A 474 -39.26 -8.85 9.11
N ARG A 475 -38.19 -9.61 9.32
CA ARG A 475 -37.33 -10.16 8.25
C ARG A 475 -37.14 -11.67 8.38
N THR A 476 -37.32 -12.39 7.28
CA THR A 476 -36.92 -13.79 7.08
C THR A 476 -35.61 -13.83 6.30
N TRP A 477 -34.70 -14.72 6.68
CA TRP A 477 -33.39 -14.87 6.04
C TRP A 477 -33.13 -16.31 5.58
N THR A 478 -32.55 -16.43 4.39
CA THR A 478 -32.00 -17.67 3.82
C THR A 478 -30.63 -17.38 3.20
N MET A 479 -29.75 -18.37 3.12
CA MET A 479 -28.38 -18.19 2.62
C MET A 479 -28.18 -18.81 1.23
N VAL A 480 -27.48 -18.09 0.35
CA VAL A 480 -26.97 -18.56 -0.93
C VAL A 480 -25.44 -18.45 -0.92
N HIS A 481 -24.76 -19.53 -1.29
CA HIS A 481 -23.30 -19.55 -1.41
C HIS A 481 -22.88 -19.04 -2.79
N ARG A 482 -21.91 -18.12 -2.82
CA ARG A 482 -21.35 -17.48 -4.02
C ARG A 482 -19.81 -17.64 -3.99
N PRO A 483 -19.25 -18.75 -4.51
CA PRO A 483 -17.79 -18.91 -4.56
C PRO A 483 -17.15 -17.84 -5.46
N ALA A 484 -15.96 -17.37 -5.06
CA ALA A 484 -15.08 -16.58 -5.93
C ALA A 484 -14.04 -17.49 -6.59
N LEU A 485 -13.33 -16.97 -7.59
CA LEU A 485 -12.21 -17.70 -8.18
C LEU A 485 -11.10 -17.87 -7.13
N SER A 486 -10.69 -19.12 -6.92
CA SER A 486 -9.48 -19.44 -6.16
C SER A 486 -8.27 -18.97 -6.96
N ILE A 487 -7.24 -18.52 -6.24
CA ILE A 487 -6.03 -17.92 -6.81
C ILE A 487 -4.79 -18.68 -6.35
N ASN A 488 -3.84 -18.85 -7.27
CA ASN A 488 -2.47 -19.23 -6.95
C ASN A 488 -1.55 -18.13 -7.46
N GLY A 489 -0.92 -17.42 -6.52
CA GLY A 489 0.06 -16.38 -6.80
C GLY A 489 1.49 -16.81 -6.51
N PHE A 490 1.79 -18.11 -6.56
CA PHE A 490 3.13 -18.65 -6.47
C PHE A 490 3.58 -19.28 -7.79
N ASP A 491 4.91 -19.38 -7.96
CA ASP A 491 5.53 -19.92 -9.15
C ASP A 491 5.33 -21.45 -9.29
N ASN A 492 5.43 -21.96 -10.53
CA ASN A 492 5.23 -23.39 -10.82
C ASN A 492 6.45 -24.27 -10.53
N GLU A 493 7.63 -23.71 -10.29
CA GLU A 493 8.86 -24.48 -10.08
C GLU A 493 9.14 -24.70 -8.58
N HIS A 494 8.96 -23.66 -7.77
CA HIS A 494 9.25 -23.65 -6.34
C HIS A 494 7.99 -23.66 -5.46
N HIS A 495 6.85 -23.18 -5.99
CA HIS A 495 5.57 -23.03 -5.28
C HIS A 495 5.60 -22.12 -4.04
N PHE A 496 6.63 -21.26 -3.94
CA PHE A 496 6.81 -20.36 -2.81
C PHE A 496 7.29 -18.96 -3.18
N ILE A 497 7.66 -18.71 -4.44
CA ILE A 497 8.06 -17.37 -4.90
C ILE A 497 6.78 -16.68 -5.38
N PRO A 498 6.37 -15.54 -4.79
CA PRO A 498 5.23 -14.78 -5.28
C PRO A 498 5.43 -14.35 -6.74
N VAL A 499 4.36 -14.40 -7.53
CA VAL A 499 4.37 -13.97 -8.93
C VAL A 499 3.50 -12.74 -9.15
N ASN A 500 3.92 -11.91 -10.12
CA ASN A 500 3.19 -10.73 -10.56
C ASN A 500 1.74 -11.06 -10.96
N GLN A 501 0.85 -10.07 -10.88
CA GLN A 501 -0.58 -10.21 -11.17
C GLN A 501 -0.88 -10.86 -12.53
N SER A 502 -0.05 -10.60 -13.54
CA SER A 502 -0.16 -11.17 -14.89
C SER A 502 0.12 -12.68 -14.98
N GLU A 503 0.71 -13.26 -13.93
CA GLU A 503 1.11 -14.68 -13.84
C GLU A 503 0.27 -15.46 -12.81
N ILE A 504 -0.57 -14.78 -12.02
CA ILE A 504 -1.51 -15.41 -11.09
C ILE A 504 -2.43 -16.38 -11.85
N GLN A 505 -2.53 -17.60 -11.33
CA GLN A 505 -3.41 -18.64 -11.86
C GLN A 505 -4.76 -18.61 -11.14
N TYR A 506 -5.82 -18.97 -11.86
CA TYR A 506 -7.19 -18.93 -11.37
C TYR A 506 -7.87 -20.29 -11.51
N SER A 507 -8.73 -20.65 -10.56
CA SER A 507 -9.54 -21.86 -10.61
C SER A 507 -10.96 -21.63 -10.10
N GLU A 508 -11.94 -22.25 -10.76
CA GLU A 508 -13.34 -22.33 -10.27
C GLU A 508 -13.49 -23.29 -9.08
N LYS A 509 -12.45 -24.06 -8.74
CA LYS A 509 -12.41 -24.93 -7.56
C LYS A 509 -12.32 -24.10 -6.28
N GLY A 510 -13.45 -23.87 -5.61
CA GLY A 510 -13.54 -23.27 -4.27
C GLY A 510 -13.77 -24.30 -3.17
N VAL A 511 -14.34 -23.87 -2.04
CA VAL A 511 -14.81 -24.76 -0.96
C VAL A 511 -15.80 -25.80 -1.50
N ASP A 512 -15.70 -27.05 -1.04
CA ASP A 512 -16.52 -28.16 -1.52
C ASP A 512 -18.01 -27.97 -1.17
N SER A 513 -18.30 -27.42 0.03
CA SER A 513 -19.66 -26.99 0.41
C SER A 513 -19.64 -26.02 1.60
N VAL A 514 -20.76 -25.29 1.79
CA VAL A 514 -21.02 -24.48 3.00
C VAL A 514 -22.41 -24.79 3.54
N GLY A 515 -22.49 -25.13 4.82
CA GLY A 515 -23.73 -25.36 5.54
C GLY A 515 -24.09 -24.21 6.47
N MET A 516 -25.39 -23.96 6.67
CA MET A 516 -25.93 -23.03 7.67
C MET A 516 -26.95 -23.74 8.57
N SER A 517 -26.87 -23.50 9.88
CA SER A 517 -27.81 -24.01 10.88
C SER A 517 -28.29 -22.89 11.82
N PRO A 518 -29.61 -22.64 11.94
CA PRO A 518 -30.69 -23.19 11.12
C PRO A 518 -30.61 -22.68 9.66
N SER A 519 -31.11 -23.47 8.69
CA SER A 519 -31.06 -23.11 7.26
C SER A 519 -31.99 -21.96 6.84
N ARG A 520 -32.89 -21.56 7.73
CA ARG A 520 -33.76 -20.38 7.64
C ARG A 520 -33.95 -19.83 9.07
N PHE A 521 -33.94 -18.52 9.23
CA PHE A 521 -34.26 -17.87 10.49
C PHE A 521 -35.10 -16.61 10.27
N GLU A 522 -35.74 -16.13 11.34
CA GLU A 522 -36.65 -14.99 11.30
C GLU A 522 -36.27 -14.00 12.41
N LEU A 523 -36.39 -12.71 12.13
CA LEU A 523 -36.03 -11.61 13.03
C LEU A 523 -37.17 -10.59 13.13
N PRO A 524 -37.85 -10.50 14.29
CA PRO A 524 -38.75 -9.38 14.56
C PRO A 524 -37.96 -8.05 14.69
N PRO A 525 -38.64 -6.90 14.67
CA PRO A 525 -38.02 -5.61 14.97
C PRO A 525 -37.28 -5.64 16.32
N GLY A 526 -36.00 -5.27 16.33
CA GLY A 526 -35.13 -5.34 17.52
C GLY A 526 -34.64 -6.75 17.88
N GLY A 527 -35.04 -7.78 17.11
CA GLY A 527 -34.69 -9.18 17.33
C GLY A 527 -33.24 -9.49 17.00
N LYS A 528 -32.70 -10.52 17.67
CA LYS A 528 -31.37 -11.07 17.42
C LYS A 528 -31.44 -12.58 17.18
N ALA A 529 -30.65 -13.07 16.25
CA ALA A 529 -30.42 -14.50 16.03
C ALA A 529 -28.93 -14.75 15.80
N SER A 530 -28.48 -15.97 16.10
CA SER A 530 -27.16 -16.43 15.69
C SER A 530 -27.28 -17.71 14.87
N VAL A 531 -26.55 -17.78 13.77
CA VAL A 531 -26.46 -18.95 12.90
C VAL A 531 -25.06 -19.54 12.97
N GLN A 532 -24.99 -20.87 12.89
CA GLN A 532 -23.73 -21.58 12.72
C GLN A 532 -23.49 -21.79 11.22
N ILE A 533 -22.32 -21.37 10.75
CA ILE A 533 -21.81 -21.56 9.41
C ILE A 533 -20.68 -22.58 9.48
N ARG A 534 -20.72 -23.60 8.62
CA ARG A 534 -19.69 -24.63 8.53
C ARG A 534 -19.19 -24.76 7.10
N PHE A 535 -17.88 -24.72 6.92
CA PHE A 535 -17.20 -24.90 5.64
C PHE A 535 -16.60 -26.30 5.52
N GLU A 536 -16.71 -26.90 4.34
CA GLU A 536 -15.94 -28.09 3.97
C GLU A 536 -14.83 -27.66 2.98
N PRO A 537 -13.54 -27.83 3.34
CA PRO A 537 -12.41 -27.37 2.50
C PRO A 537 -12.38 -27.97 1.09
N PRO A 538 -11.74 -27.31 0.11
CA PRO A 538 -11.50 -27.87 -1.21
C PRO A 538 -10.77 -29.21 -1.13
N ARG A 539 -11.32 -30.26 -1.75
CA ARG A 539 -10.64 -31.58 -1.87
C ARG A 539 -9.82 -31.75 -3.13
N ASN A 540 -10.01 -30.87 -4.11
CA ASN A 540 -9.46 -31.02 -5.48
C ASN A 540 -8.37 -29.99 -5.83
N LEU A 541 -7.83 -29.28 -4.82
CA LEU A 541 -6.65 -28.42 -4.94
C LEU A 541 -5.44 -29.16 -4.36
N ASN A 542 -4.24 -28.84 -4.83
CA ASN A 542 -3.00 -29.41 -4.31
C ASN A 542 -2.52 -28.56 -3.12
N PRO A 543 -2.29 -29.12 -1.91
CA PRO A 543 -1.84 -28.36 -0.75
C PRO A 543 -0.41 -27.83 -0.88
N GLU A 544 0.45 -28.44 -1.71
CA GLU A 544 1.81 -27.95 -1.97
C GLU A 544 1.82 -26.69 -2.85
N GLU A 545 0.75 -26.47 -3.64
CA GLU A 545 0.57 -25.29 -4.48
C GLU A 545 -0.01 -24.08 -3.72
N ARG A 546 -0.42 -24.25 -2.45
CA ARG A 546 -0.82 -23.16 -1.54
C ARG A 546 -1.95 -22.24 -2.07
N TRP A 547 -2.90 -22.81 -2.80
CA TRP A 547 -4.05 -22.07 -3.37
C TRP A 547 -4.84 -21.31 -2.29
N LEU A 548 -5.08 -20.02 -2.51
CA LEU A 548 -6.03 -19.23 -1.72
C LEU A 548 -7.44 -19.40 -2.31
N PHE A 549 -8.40 -19.76 -1.46
CA PHE A 549 -9.80 -19.93 -1.85
C PHE A 549 -10.69 -18.96 -1.06
N SER A 550 -11.69 -18.37 -1.72
CA SER A 550 -12.55 -17.36 -1.10
C SER A 550 -13.95 -17.32 -1.71
N GLY A 551 -14.81 -16.48 -1.15
CA GLY A 551 -16.12 -16.16 -1.73
C GLY A 551 -17.03 -15.46 -0.75
N TYR A 552 -18.33 -15.55 -1.02
CA TYR A 552 -19.36 -14.81 -0.30
C TYR A 552 -20.52 -15.72 0.10
N LEU A 553 -21.13 -15.40 1.23
CA LEU A 553 -22.41 -15.92 1.68
C LEU A 553 -23.42 -14.79 1.55
N GLU A 554 -24.33 -14.89 0.60
CA GLU A 554 -25.39 -13.92 0.37
C GLU A 554 -26.63 -14.35 1.15
N PHE A 555 -27.01 -13.55 2.14
CA PHE A 555 -28.22 -13.73 2.94
C PHE A 555 -29.36 -12.97 2.28
N LEU A 556 -30.27 -13.69 1.64
CA LEU A 556 -31.45 -13.13 1.01
C LEU A 556 -32.50 -12.79 2.07
N CYS A 557 -33.08 -11.58 1.97
CA CYS A 557 -34.07 -11.06 2.90
C CYS A 557 -35.48 -11.10 2.30
N GLN A 558 -36.45 -11.53 3.10
CA GLN A 558 -37.88 -11.41 2.79
C GLN A 558 -38.64 -10.75 3.94
N SER A 559 -39.45 -9.75 3.61
CA SER A 559 -40.37 -9.05 4.51
C SER A 559 -41.57 -9.92 4.89
N GLN A 560 -42.35 -9.50 5.89
CA GLN A 560 -43.53 -10.23 6.38
C GLN A 560 -44.63 -10.44 5.32
N ASP A 561 -44.74 -9.53 4.34
CA ASP A 561 -45.68 -9.60 3.22
C ASP A 561 -45.16 -10.45 2.04
N GLY A 562 -43.95 -11.01 2.16
CA GLY A 562 -43.27 -11.76 1.10
C GLY A 562 -42.51 -10.91 0.09
N SER A 563 -42.50 -9.57 0.24
CA SER A 563 -41.64 -8.70 -0.58
C SER A 563 -40.15 -8.93 -0.27
N HIS A 564 -39.28 -8.64 -1.24
CA HIS A 564 -37.84 -8.70 -1.02
C HIS A 564 -37.38 -7.46 -0.23
N CYS A 565 -36.56 -7.69 0.79
CA CYS A 565 -35.74 -6.67 1.45
C CYS A 565 -34.27 -6.86 1.06
N GLU A 566 -33.39 -5.95 1.47
CA GLU A 566 -31.99 -5.97 1.03
C GLU A 566 -31.24 -7.25 1.45
N SER A 567 -30.50 -7.84 0.52
CA SER A 567 -29.58 -8.93 0.83
C SER A 567 -28.32 -8.41 1.54
N SER A 568 -27.90 -9.12 2.58
CA SER A 568 -26.64 -8.87 3.29
C SER A 568 -25.60 -9.90 2.88
N ILE A 569 -24.33 -9.53 2.80
CA ILE A 569 -23.24 -10.44 2.45
C ILE A 569 -22.25 -10.67 3.59
N ILE A 570 -21.55 -11.80 3.54
CA ILE A 570 -20.41 -12.11 4.39
C ILE A 570 -19.31 -12.69 3.50
N SER A 571 -18.11 -12.13 3.58
CA SER A 571 -16.93 -12.65 2.88
C SER A 571 -16.29 -13.79 3.67
N TYR A 572 -15.64 -14.73 2.98
CA TYR A 572 -14.78 -15.73 3.61
C TYR A 572 -13.51 -15.97 2.77
N GLY A 573 -12.44 -16.44 3.41
CA GLY A 573 -11.18 -16.76 2.74
C GLY A 573 -10.27 -17.65 3.57
N GLY A 574 -9.53 -18.54 2.91
CA GLY A 574 -8.53 -19.42 3.52
C GLY A 574 -7.50 -19.91 2.50
N MET A 575 -6.52 -20.69 2.98
CA MET A 575 -5.46 -21.24 2.15
C MET A 575 -5.48 -22.77 2.17
N HIS A 576 -5.49 -23.41 1.01
CA HIS A 576 -5.28 -24.84 0.88
C HIS A 576 -3.78 -25.11 0.75
N GLY A 577 -3.12 -25.20 1.90
CA GLY A 577 -1.67 -25.39 2.05
C GLY A 577 -1.23 -25.05 3.47
N ARG A 578 0.08 -24.84 3.69
CA ARG A 578 0.62 -24.44 5.00
C ARG A 578 1.45 -23.16 4.90
N LEU A 579 1.04 -22.09 5.60
CA LEU A 579 1.69 -20.77 5.51
C LEU A 579 3.10 -20.82 6.13
N VAL A 580 3.21 -21.39 7.33
CA VAL A 580 4.50 -21.63 8.00
C VAL A 580 5.38 -22.66 7.26
N GLY A 581 4.91 -23.22 6.14
CA GLY A 581 5.69 -24.01 5.19
C GLY A 581 6.29 -23.21 4.03
N ILE A 582 6.13 -21.89 3.99
CA ILE A 582 6.79 -21.01 3.00
C ILE A 582 8.19 -20.63 3.52
N PRO A 583 9.28 -20.88 2.77
CA PRO A 583 10.61 -20.40 3.15
C PRO A 583 10.68 -18.87 3.01
N ILE A 584 10.98 -18.18 4.11
CA ILE A 584 11.14 -16.71 4.17
C ILE A 584 12.35 -16.24 3.33
N LEU A 585 13.38 -17.08 3.23
CA LEU A 585 14.57 -16.85 2.41
C LEU A 585 14.63 -17.93 1.33
N ASN A 586 14.77 -17.54 0.06
CA ASN A 586 14.93 -18.46 -1.06
C ASN A 586 16.22 -19.29 -0.86
N PRO A 587 16.13 -20.62 -0.64
CA PRO A 587 17.27 -21.46 -0.30
C PRO A 587 18.29 -21.63 -1.43
N ALA A 588 17.95 -21.24 -2.67
CA ALA A 588 18.89 -21.23 -3.79
C ALA A 588 19.86 -20.02 -3.76
N LEU A 589 19.57 -18.98 -2.97
CA LEU A 589 20.40 -17.79 -2.83
C LEU A 589 21.34 -17.88 -1.62
N ARG A 590 22.50 -17.23 -1.73
CA ARG A 590 23.41 -17.04 -0.59
C ARG A 590 23.19 -15.67 0.02
N TYR A 591 22.78 -15.65 1.28
CA TYR A 591 22.59 -14.42 2.04
C TYR A 591 23.85 -14.08 2.85
N PRO A 592 24.24 -12.79 2.95
CA PRO A 592 25.26 -12.38 3.91
C PRO A 592 24.71 -12.58 5.33
N ILE A 593 25.39 -13.42 6.11
CA ILE A 593 25.07 -13.61 7.53
C ILE A 593 25.90 -12.65 8.39
N LEU A 594 25.25 -11.95 9.32
CA LEU A 594 25.93 -11.25 10.41
C LEU A 594 26.44 -12.31 11.41
N LYS A 595 27.61 -12.87 11.14
CA LYS A 595 28.27 -13.80 12.06
C LYS A 595 28.84 -13.01 13.24
N PHE A 596 28.20 -13.09 14.39
CA PHE A 596 28.74 -12.55 15.64
C PHE A 596 29.98 -13.35 16.05
N ASP A 597 31.17 -12.81 15.82
CA ASP A 597 32.42 -13.49 16.14
C ASP A 597 32.77 -13.33 17.62
N ARG A 598 32.37 -14.32 18.44
CA ARG A 598 32.68 -14.39 19.87
C ARG A 598 34.19 -14.35 20.18
N GLU A 599 35.07 -14.75 19.26
CA GLU A 599 36.52 -14.69 19.51
C GLU A 599 37.02 -13.24 19.51
N SER A 600 36.50 -12.39 18.61
CA SER A 600 36.86 -10.97 18.52
C SER A 600 36.55 -10.18 19.81
N ALA A 601 35.41 -10.49 20.47
CA ALA A 601 35.00 -9.88 21.73
C ALA A 601 35.95 -10.23 22.90
N SER A 602 36.56 -11.43 22.88
CA SER A 602 37.53 -11.85 23.89
C SER A 602 38.86 -11.08 23.80
N GLY A 603 39.25 -10.67 22.59
CA GLY A 603 40.45 -9.85 22.35
C GLY A 603 40.33 -8.45 22.94
N MET A 604 39.18 -7.79 22.76
CA MET A 604 38.96 -6.44 23.29
C MET A 604 38.97 -6.40 24.82
N ARG A 605 38.45 -7.43 25.52
CA ARG A 605 38.54 -7.50 26.99
C ARG A 605 39.98 -7.66 27.52
N LYS A 606 40.90 -8.25 26.76
CA LYS A 606 42.33 -8.33 27.15
C LYS A 606 43.08 -7.01 26.97
N ALA A 607 42.75 -6.22 25.93
CA ALA A 607 43.37 -4.93 25.69
C ALA A 607 43.09 -3.89 26.81
N ALA A 608 41.94 -3.99 27.49
CA ALA A 608 41.54 -3.08 28.56
C ALA A 608 42.25 -3.32 29.92
N ASN A 609 42.90 -4.48 30.12
CA ASN A 609 43.39 -4.91 31.44
C ASN A 609 44.92 -4.90 31.62
N VAL A 610 45.70 -4.39 30.66
CA VAL A 610 47.15 -4.18 30.84
C VAL A 610 47.42 -2.69 31.13
N GLY A 611 47.44 -2.35 32.42
CA GLY A 611 47.71 -1.00 32.87
C GLY A 611 49.18 -0.69 33.16
N SER A 612 49.61 0.49 32.70
CA SER A 612 50.71 1.34 33.22
C SER A 612 52.16 1.19 32.70
N SER A 613 52.78 2.37 32.48
CA SER A 613 54.17 2.65 32.07
C SER A 613 54.53 2.18 30.63
N VAL A 614 55.26 2.92 29.78
CA VAL A 614 56.35 3.91 29.98
C VAL A 614 56.21 5.11 29.00
N ARG A 615 57.07 6.13 29.16
CA ARG A 615 57.14 7.43 28.44
C ARG A 615 57.45 7.33 26.91
N PRO A 616 57.16 8.39 26.12
CA PRO A 616 57.57 8.47 24.72
C PRO A 616 59.03 8.93 24.58
N ASN A 617 59.86 8.20 23.82
CA ASN A 617 60.83 8.80 22.90
C ASN A 617 61.54 7.81 21.96
N SER A 618 61.85 8.32 20.76
CA SER A 618 63.05 8.08 19.92
C SER A 618 63.50 6.66 19.48
N ASP A 619 63.78 6.59 18.18
CA ASP A 619 64.87 5.87 17.50
C ASP A 619 64.72 4.40 17.03
N VAL A 620 64.50 4.28 15.70
CA VAL A 620 65.41 3.68 14.69
C VAL A 620 65.71 2.16 14.72
N SER A 621 65.64 1.58 13.50
CA SER A 621 66.29 0.31 13.03
C SER A 621 65.71 -1.01 13.58
N SER A 622 65.82 -2.17 12.90
CA SER A 622 66.05 -2.55 11.47
C SER A 622 65.94 -4.08 11.37
N GLN A 623 65.98 -4.65 10.15
CA GLN A 623 65.83 -6.07 9.74
C GLN A 623 64.41 -6.35 9.23
N GLU A 624 64.15 -6.50 7.93
CA GLU A 624 64.89 -7.21 6.88
C GLU A 624 65.21 -8.67 7.24
N GLU A 625 64.28 -9.56 6.89
CA GLU A 625 64.61 -10.64 5.96
C GLU A 625 63.68 -10.51 4.76
N GLY A 626 64.24 -10.66 3.56
CA GLY A 626 63.49 -10.71 2.32
C GLY A 626 64.21 -11.58 1.30
N GLU A 627 63.42 -12.19 0.42
CA GLU A 627 63.78 -12.56 -0.95
C GLU A 627 62.52 -12.17 -1.75
N GLU A 628 62.57 -11.14 -2.60
CA GLU A 628 63.04 -11.20 -3.99
C GLU A 628 62.37 -12.34 -4.78
N GLY A 629 61.71 -12.11 -5.92
CA GLY A 629 61.51 -10.94 -6.78
C GLY A 629 60.98 -11.45 -8.15
N GLN A 630 60.64 -10.69 -9.20
CA GLN A 630 60.51 -9.26 -9.50
C GLN A 630 59.28 -9.17 -10.47
N GLY A 631 58.46 -8.12 -10.50
CA GLY A 631 58.70 -6.86 -11.24
C GLY A 631 58.00 -6.90 -12.63
N GLU A 632 57.51 -5.84 -13.29
CA GLU A 632 57.38 -4.38 -13.08
C GLU A 632 56.25 -3.87 -14.05
N THR A 633 55.59 -2.70 -13.98
CA THR A 633 55.64 -1.48 -13.15
C THR A 633 54.34 -0.65 -13.26
N GLN A 634 54.10 0.25 -12.28
CA GLN A 634 53.55 1.63 -12.33
C GLN A 634 52.43 2.01 -13.35
N ASN A 635 51.31 2.70 -13.01
CA ASN A 635 50.88 3.52 -11.87
C ASN A 635 51.47 4.95 -11.73
N GLN A 636 50.79 5.93 -12.33
CA GLN A 636 50.74 7.40 -12.08
C GLN A 636 49.44 7.90 -12.79
N ASP A 637 48.67 8.90 -12.37
CA ASP A 637 48.79 9.84 -11.26
C ASP A 637 47.39 10.28 -10.77
N ARG A 638 47.17 10.41 -9.45
CA ARG A 638 45.86 10.79 -8.87
C ARG A 638 45.93 12.08 -8.03
N GLN A 639 46.52 13.14 -8.57
CA GLN A 639 46.47 14.49 -7.98
C GLN A 639 46.45 15.61 -9.05
N GLN A 640 45.27 15.91 -9.60
CA GLN A 640 44.94 17.25 -10.13
C GLN A 640 43.46 17.32 -10.59
N ARG A 641 42.63 18.10 -9.88
CA ARG A 641 41.45 18.87 -10.38
C ARG A 641 40.59 19.44 -9.24
N GLN A 642 41.21 20.24 -8.37
CA GLN A 642 40.49 21.32 -7.67
C GLN A 642 41.08 22.66 -8.13
N ARG A 643 40.44 23.29 -9.13
CA ARG A 643 40.42 24.74 -9.45
C ARG A 643 39.83 24.94 -10.86
N ARG A 644 39.01 26.00 -11.00
CA ARG A 644 38.28 26.44 -12.21
C ARG A 644 37.03 25.56 -12.51
N HIS A 645 35.84 26.09 -12.79
CA HIS A 645 35.43 27.49 -13.04
C HIS A 645 34.19 27.93 -12.25
N LYS A 646 34.18 29.20 -11.81
CA LYS A 646 32.97 29.99 -11.54
C LYS A 646 32.68 30.86 -12.77
N SER A 647 31.48 30.73 -13.34
CA SER A 647 30.74 31.67 -14.20
C SER A 647 29.60 30.86 -14.85
N SER A 648 28.34 31.29 -14.90
CA SER A 648 27.80 32.66 -14.90
C SER A 648 26.47 32.76 -14.16
N GLN A 649 26.26 33.85 -13.42
CA GLN A 649 24.92 34.27 -13.00
C GLN A 649 24.22 34.98 -14.16
N HIS A 650 22.94 34.66 -14.40
CA HIS A 650 22.00 35.56 -15.07
C HIS A 650 20.70 35.60 -14.28
N ASP A 651 20.44 36.77 -13.71
CA ASP A 651 19.18 37.22 -13.12
C ASP A 651 18.32 37.81 -14.25
N PRO A 652 17.01 37.49 -14.30
CA PRO A 652 16.09 38.58 -14.58
C PRO A 652 14.81 38.50 -13.74
N SER A 653 14.86 39.12 -12.58
CA SER A 653 13.69 39.62 -11.86
C SER A 653 13.43 41.08 -12.24
N GLN A 654 12.54 41.35 -13.21
CA GLN A 654 11.85 42.66 -13.32
C GLN A 654 10.49 42.61 -14.04
N LEU A 655 9.50 43.20 -13.36
CA LEU A 655 8.35 43.94 -13.92
C LEU A 655 7.32 43.22 -14.80
N VAL A 656 6.20 42.81 -14.18
CA VAL A 656 4.90 43.50 -14.39
C VAL A 656 4.18 43.62 -13.04
N GLN A 657 4.02 44.84 -12.53
CA GLN A 657 3.01 45.10 -11.49
C GLN A 657 1.63 45.16 -12.16
N ARG A 658 0.61 44.54 -11.55
CA ARG A 658 -0.79 44.89 -11.78
C ARG A 658 -1.56 44.84 -10.47
N ASP A 659 -2.40 45.85 -10.29
CA ASP A 659 -2.92 46.25 -8.99
C ASP A 659 -3.95 45.26 -8.41
N LEU A 660 -3.89 45.06 -7.10
CA LEU A 660 -4.97 44.50 -6.28
C LEU A 660 -5.37 45.56 -5.25
N PRO A 661 -6.68 45.87 -5.08
CA PRO A 661 -7.14 46.85 -4.11
C PRO A 661 -7.19 46.30 -2.68
N ASP A 662 -7.01 47.19 -1.71
CA ASP A 662 -6.98 46.91 -0.27
C ASP A 662 -8.29 46.30 0.29
N VAL A 663 -8.15 45.44 1.30
CA VAL A 663 -9.20 45.24 2.32
C VAL A 663 -8.56 45.24 3.71
N GLU A 664 -9.12 46.05 4.61
CA GLU A 664 -8.53 46.38 5.91
C GLU A 664 -8.66 45.32 7.01
N TRP A 665 -7.82 45.51 8.04
CA TRP A 665 -7.69 44.73 9.26
C TRP A 665 -8.88 44.84 10.22
N LEU A 666 -9.08 43.78 11.03
CA LEU A 666 -9.61 43.93 12.39
C LEU A 666 -8.59 43.43 13.44
N LYS A 667 -8.14 44.34 14.30
CA LYS A 667 -7.22 44.08 15.42
C LYS A 667 -8.00 43.94 16.73
N ALA A 668 -7.72 42.89 17.50
CA ALA A 668 -8.04 42.85 18.93
C ALA A 668 -6.76 42.60 19.76
N LYS A 669 -6.47 43.51 20.72
CA LYS A 669 -5.26 43.50 21.55
C LYS A 669 -5.48 42.73 22.86
N ARG A 670 -4.44 42.07 23.40
CA ARG A 670 -4.17 42.07 24.86
C ARG A 670 -2.68 41.94 25.18
N LYS A 671 -2.29 42.36 26.40
CA LYS A 671 -0.94 42.83 26.79
C LYS A 671 -0.09 41.78 27.55
N PRO A 672 1.25 41.96 27.64
CA PRO A 672 2.19 40.97 28.19
C PRO A 672 2.64 41.24 29.66
N ARG A 673 3.23 40.20 30.30
CA ARG A 673 4.25 40.16 31.39
C ARG A 673 4.33 38.71 31.94
N LYS A 674 5.41 38.16 32.53
CA LYS A 674 6.67 38.66 33.14
C LYS A 674 7.72 37.52 33.17
N ARG A 675 9.03 37.80 33.20
CA ARG A 675 10.11 36.85 33.57
C ARG A 675 10.44 36.92 35.08
N PRO A 676 11.05 35.87 35.66
CA PRO A 676 12.19 36.02 36.57
C PRO A 676 13.41 35.14 36.17
N ALA A 677 14.49 35.15 36.98
CA ALA A 677 15.87 34.80 36.60
C ALA A 677 16.48 33.55 37.33
N PRO A 678 17.79 33.42 37.61
CA PRO A 678 18.66 32.42 36.93
C PRO A 678 19.18 31.25 37.81
N ARG A 679 19.86 30.28 37.16
CA ARG A 679 20.43 29.03 37.74
C ARG A 679 21.64 29.24 38.68
N PRO A 680 21.88 28.31 39.63
CA PRO A 680 23.21 28.03 40.19
C PRO A 680 23.82 26.67 39.73
N LYS A 681 25.14 26.55 39.88
CA LYS A 681 26.01 25.33 39.82
C LYS A 681 27.10 25.52 40.93
N PRO A 682 28.01 24.57 41.22
CA PRO A 682 27.80 23.17 41.62
C PRO A 682 28.64 22.77 42.88
N VAL A 683 28.24 21.73 43.61
CA VAL A 683 29.05 21.02 44.65
C VAL A 683 28.50 19.58 44.71
N GLY A 684 29.26 18.49 44.89
CA GLY A 684 30.69 18.24 45.03
C GLY A 684 30.88 16.75 45.37
N GLU A 685 32.00 16.11 44.99
CA GLU A 685 32.18 14.65 45.12
C GLU A 685 32.19 14.14 46.57
N ARG A 686 31.67 12.93 46.79
CA ARG A 686 32.31 11.95 47.68
C ARG A 686 32.05 10.51 47.23
N LYS A 687 33.12 9.73 47.23
CA LYS A 687 33.12 8.27 47.01
C LYS A 687 32.79 7.56 48.30
N ASP A 688 32.11 6.43 48.22
CA ASP A 688 32.34 5.30 49.11
C ASP A 688 32.38 4.00 48.31
N ARG A 689 33.10 3.01 48.85
CA ARG A 689 33.62 1.84 48.13
C ARG A 689 33.41 0.61 49.00
N TYR A 690 32.65 -0.37 48.53
CA TYR A 690 32.58 -1.69 49.17
C TYR A 690 32.81 -2.82 48.18
N THR A 691 33.28 -3.94 48.73
CA THR A 691 34.04 -5.00 48.07
C THR A 691 33.19 -6.05 47.40
N VAL A 692 33.73 -6.63 46.32
CA VAL A 692 33.23 -7.86 45.71
C VAL A 692 33.32 -9.01 46.72
N GLY A 693 32.18 -9.61 47.04
CA GLY A 693 32.12 -11.00 47.51
C GLY A 693 31.99 -11.91 46.29
N HIS A 694 32.84 -12.93 46.18
CA HIS A 694 32.62 -14.00 45.22
C HIS A 694 31.53 -14.93 45.74
N ASP A 695 30.45 -15.05 44.99
CA ASP A 695 29.71 -16.31 44.82
C ASP A 695 29.26 -16.35 43.35
N GLU A 696 29.65 -17.39 42.63
CA GLU A 696 29.23 -17.62 41.25
C GLU A 696 27.81 -18.22 41.26
N GLN A 697 26.82 -17.40 40.90
CA GLN A 697 25.48 -17.85 40.52
C GLN A 697 25.12 -17.16 39.20
N ASP A 698 24.71 -17.95 38.21
CA ASP A 698 24.37 -17.44 36.88
C ASP A 698 23.10 -16.59 36.94
N TRP A 699 23.22 -15.30 36.59
CA TRP A 699 22.10 -14.39 36.41
C TRP A 699 21.77 -14.25 34.93
N VAL A 700 20.48 -14.19 34.59
CA VAL A 700 20.04 -13.71 33.28
C VAL A 700 19.87 -12.20 33.37
N GLU A 701 20.88 -11.46 32.92
CA GLU A 701 20.89 -10.00 32.92
C GLU A 701 20.26 -9.46 31.62
N VAL A 702 19.03 -8.94 31.70
CA VAL A 702 18.35 -8.31 30.56
C VAL A 702 18.69 -6.82 30.54
N MET A 703 19.75 -6.44 29.81
CA MET A 703 20.09 -5.02 29.61
C MET A 703 19.20 -4.37 28.53
N ILE A 704 18.27 -3.52 28.94
CA ILE A 704 17.52 -2.65 28.03
C ILE A 704 18.24 -1.30 27.91
N SER A 705 19.10 -1.17 26.90
CA SER A 705 19.80 0.08 26.59
C SER A 705 18.99 0.94 25.61
N VAL A 706 18.30 1.96 26.12
CA VAL A 706 17.53 2.91 25.28
C VAL A 706 18.42 4.09 24.90
N ASN A 707 18.92 4.09 23.66
CA ASN A 707 19.79 5.14 23.15
C ASN A 707 19.05 5.97 22.08
N PHE A 708 18.59 7.17 22.44
CA PHE A 708 18.08 8.15 21.47
C PHE A 708 19.25 9.03 21.04
N PRO A 709 19.95 8.67 19.95
CA PRO A 709 19.46 9.14 18.64
C PRO A 709 19.51 8.07 17.53
N THR A 710 18.74 8.32 16.46
CA THR A 710 18.50 7.46 15.29
C THR A 710 17.66 6.20 15.55
N SER A 711 16.68 6.05 14.67
CA SER A 711 15.57 5.11 14.66
C SER A 711 16.00 3.63 14.70
N LEU A 712 15.89 2.98 15.86
CA LEU A 712 15.47 1.56 15.99
C LEU A 712 15.17 1.23 17.47
N LEU A 713 14.06 0.56 17.75
CA LEU A 713 13.81 -0.05 19.08
C LEU A 713 14.19 -1.53 19.02
N THR A 714 15.46 -1.83 19.29
CA THR A 714 15.94 -3.21 19.39
C THR A 714 15.76 -3.73 20.81
N ILE A 715 14.97 -4.80 20.98
CA ILE A 715 14.85 -5.54 22.24
C ILE A 715 15.43 -6.93 22.01
N GLU A 716 16.64 -7.17 22.49
CA GLU A 716 17.25 -8.51 22.53
C GLU A 716 16.83 -9.23 23.82
N VAL A 717 16.47 -10.51 23.68
CA VAL A 717 16.16 -11.40 24.80
C VAL A 717 17.09 -12.61 24.67
N GLU A 718 18.26 -12.56 25.32
CA GLU A 718 19.11 -13.74 25.45
C GLU A 718 18.49 -14.71 26.48
N SER A 719 17.98 -15.85 26.03
CA SER A 719 17.73 -16.98 26.91
C SER A 719 19.01 -17.81 27.06
N VAL A 720 19.69 -17.63 28.19
CA VAL A 720 20.77 -18.54 28.59
C VAL A 720 20.12 -19.79 29.20
N CYS A 721 20.06 -20.88 28.44
CA CYS A 721 19.78 -22.20 28.99
C CYS A 721 20.90 -22.59 29.97
N PRO A 722 20.60 -23.05 31.20
CA PRO A 722 21.61 -23.57 32.11
C PRO A 722 22.33 -24.77 31.49
N ASN A 723 23.64 -24.88 31.71
CA ASN A 723 24.44 -26.03 31.24
C ASN A 723 24.03 -27.33 31.95
N ASP A 724 24.19 -28.46 31.25
CA ASP A 724 23.83 -29.82 31.68
C ASP A 724 24.62 -30.34 32.90
N HIS A 725 24.35 -29.85 34.12
CA HIS A 725 24.83 -30.47 35.37
C HIS A 725 23.78 -30.50 36.50
N GLY A 726 22.83 -31.42 36.37
CA GLY A 726 22.22 -32.21 37.47
C GLY A 726 21.81 -31.57 38.80
N LYS A 727 20.48 -31.49 39.00
CA LYS A 727 19.75 -31.42 40.29
C LYS A 727 19.90 -30.14 41.14
N GLY A 728 18.95 -29.23 40.98
CA GLY A 728 18.55 -28.24 41.99
C GLY A 728 17.30 -27.47 41.56
N ASP A 729 16.40 -27.14 42.48
CA ASP A 729 15.21 -26.29 42.23
C ASP A 729 15.62 -24.80 42.10
N GLY A 730 16.39 -24.48 41.06
CA GLY A 730 16.82 -23.12 40.72
C GLY A 730 15.82 -22.44 39.79
N GLY A 731 14.90 -21.65 40.34
CA GLY A 731 14.00 -20.81 39.55
C GLY A 731 14.73 -19.61 38.92
N ASN A 732 14.51 -19.37 37.63
CA ASN A 732 15.07 -18.20 36.92
C ASN A 732 14.58 -16.89 37.57
N ARG A 733 15.51 -16.00 37.93
CA ARG A 733 15.21 -14.65 38.45
C ARG A 733 15.43 -13.60 37.36
N VAL A 734 14.50 -12.65 37.23
CA VAL A 734 14.53 -11.59 36.21
C VAL A 734 14.50 -10.22 36.90
N ARG A 735 15.36 -9.30 36.46
CA ARG A 735 15.36 -7.89 36.88
C ARG A 735 15.11 -7.00 35.67
N LEU A 736 14.25 -5.99 35.81
CA LEU A 736 13.91 -5.01 34.77
C LEU A 736 14.18 -3.60 35.31
N GLU A 737 15.03 -2.85 34.62
CA GLU A 737 15.27 -1.43 34.90
C GLU A 737 15.07 -0.59 33.64
N LEU A 738 14.45 0.58 33.80
CA LEU A 738 14.17 1.55 32.73
C LEU A 738 14.68 2.93 33.16
N GLU A 739 15.64 3.49 32.43
CA GLU A 739 16.06 4.89 32.58
C GLU A 739 15.63 5.71 31.36
N GLY A 740 14.95 6.84 31.62
CA GLY A 740 14.49 7.78 30.60
C GLY A 740 15.27 9.10 30.64
N GLY A 741 15.60 9.63 29.46
CA GLY A 741 16.25 10.93 29.28
C GLY A 741 15.38 12.12 29.71
N ALA A 742 16.03 13.20 30.13
CA ALA A 742 15.45 14.21 31.03
C ALA A 742 14.42 15.22 30.44
N ASP A 743 14.04 15.12 29.17
CA ASP A 743 13.12 16.10 28.52
C ASP A 743 11.64 15.67 28.50
N LEU A 744 11.31 14.47 29.00
CA LEU A 744 9.95 14.09 29.39
C LEU A 744 9.89 13.99 30.92
N GLY A 745 9.00 14.75 31.55
CA GLY A 745 8.96 14.96 33.00
C GLY A 745 9.06 13.65 33.81
N ALA A 746 10.18 13.49 34.50
CA ALA A 746 10.63 12.18 34.99
C ALA A 746 9.62 11.46 35.90
N SER A 747 9.26 10.24 35.50
CA SER A 747 8.70 9.21 36.36
C SER A 747 9.62 7.99 36.26
N ARG A 748 10.42 7.74 37.30
CA ARG A 748 11.34 6.60 37.35
C ARG A 748 10.53 5.37 37.78
N PHE A 749 10.30 4.44 36.86
CA PHE A 749 9.60 3.19 37.15
C PHE A 749 10.64 2.09 37.42
N GLN A 750 10.77 1.69 38.68
CA GLN A 750 11.48 0.49 39.10
C GLN A 750 10.44 -0.57 39.46
N ILE A 751 10.52 -1.74 38.81
CA ILE A 751 9.70 -2.90 39.12
C ILE A 751 10.65 -4.03 39.51
N GLU A 752 10.85 -4.22 40.81
CA GLU A 752 11.54 -5.37 41.36
C GLU A 752 10.50 -6.43 41.74
N SER A 753 10.70 -7.66 41.27
CA SER A 753 9.87 -8.81 41.60
C SER A 753 10.78 -10.00 41.93
N GLU A 754 10.68 -10.54 43.14
CA GLU A 754 11.32 -11.81 43.49
C GLU A 754 10.29 -12.94 43.36
N GLY A 755 10.40 -13.76 42.32
CA GLY A 755 9.47 -14.87 42.11
C GLY A 755 9.62 -15.56 40.76
N THR A 756 8.74 -16.52 40.53
CA THR A 756 8.49 -17.20 39.26
C THR A 756 7.91 -16.27 38.20
N LEU A 757 7.87 -16.72 36.94
CA LEU A 757 7.30 -15.93 35.83
C LEU A 757 5.82 -15.56 36.08
N GLU A 758 5.05 -16.46 36.70
CA GLU A 758 3.64 -16.22 37.05
C GLU A 758 3.49 -15.18 38.18
N GLU A 759 4.46 -15.06 39.09
CA GLU A 759 4.48 -14.02 40.13
C GLU A 759 4.86 -12.65 39.54
N ALA A 760 5.80 -12.62 38.58
CA ALA A 760 6.09 -11.41 37.81
C ALA A 760 4.89 -10.96 36.95
N GLU A 761 4.16 -11.89 36.33
CA GLU A 761 2.89 -11.62 35.64
C GLU A 761 1.84 -11.03 36.60
N GLN A 762 1.71 -11.54 37.82
CA GLN A 762 0.80 -10.98 38.83
C GLN A 762 1.19 -9.57 39.27
N VAL A 763 2.48 -9.27 39.44
CA VAL A 763 2.96 -7.90 39.77
C VAL A 763 2.67 -6.93 38.62
N VAL A 764 2.93 -7.33 37.37
CA VAL A 764 2.60 -6.54 36.18
C VAL A 764 1.08 -6.33 36.05
N GLN A 765 0.26 -7.36 36.28
CA GLN A 765 -1.21 -7.24 36.26
C GLN A 765 -1.73 -6.33 37.38
N GLN A 766 -1.23 -6.45 38.61
CA GLN A 766 -1.62 -5.58 39.72
C GLN A 766 -1.25 -4.12 39.48
N GLN A 767 -0.04 -3.84 38.96
CA GLN A 767 0.33 -2.46 38.63
C GLN A 767 -0.43 -1.92 37.41
N THR A 768 -0.72 -2.75 36.40
CA THR A 768 -1.59 -2.39 35.27
C THR A 768 -2.99 -1.96 35.75
N GLN A 769 -3.55 -2.67 36.74
CA GLN A 769 -4.82 -2.33 37.39
C GLN A 769 -4.74 -1.05 38.25
N GLN A 770 -3.57 -0.69 38.78
CA GLN A 770 -3.39 0.60 39.47
C GLN A 770 -3.24 1.76 38.48
N THR A 771 -2.52 1.57 37.37
CA THR A 771 -2.31 2.62 36.35
C THR A 771 -3.55 3.00 35.56
N SER A 772 -4.53 2.10 35.40
CA SER A 772 -5.79 2.38 34.68
C SER A 772 -6.70 3.41 35.37
N THR A 773 -6.38 3.84 36.59
CA THR A 773 -7.18 4.79 37.38
C THR A 773 -6.84 6.27 37.12
N VAL A 774 -5.83 6.57 36.30
CA VAL A 774 -5.39 7.95 36.00
C VAL A 774 -5.37 8.17 34.48
N HIS A 775 -6.05 9.22 34.01
CA HIS A 775 -6.05 9.61 32.59
C HIS A 775 -4.63 9.85 32.06
N LYS A 776 -4.11 8.88 31.30
CA LYS A 776 -2.79 8.92 30.65
C LYS A 776 -2.89 8.62 29.15
N ASP A 777 -1.76 8.74 28.47
CA ASP A 777 -1.70 8.85 27.01
C ASP A 777 -2.02 7.50 26.33
N PRO A 778 -2.87 7.44 25.27
CA PRO A 778 -3.14 6.19 24.54
C PRO A 778 -1.88 5.44 24.07
N LEU A 779 -0.78 6.16 23.84
CA LEU A 779 0.50 5.56 23.46
C LEU A 779 1.15 4.75 24.60
N GLU A 780 1.00 5.20 25.86
CA GLU A 780 1.50 4.44 27.03
C GLU A 780 0.72 3.14 27.21
N GLU A 781 -0.61 3.16 26.99
CA GLU A 781 -1.46 1.96 27.00
C GLU A 781 -1.07 0.98 25.88
N ALA A 782 -0.90 1.47 24.65
CA ALA A 782 -0.51 0.65 23.51
C ALA A 782 0.89 0.02 23.65
N LEU A 783 1.85 0.72 24.26
CA LEU A 783 3.17 0.18 24.61
C LEU A 783 3.08 -0.94 25.65
N VAL A 784 2.21 -0.81 26.65
CA VAL A 784 1.95 -1.86 27.65
C VAL A 784 1.30 -3.10 27.03
N ASP A 785 0.35 -2.93 26.11
CA ASP A 785 -0.26 -4.06 25.41
C ASP A 785 0.71 -4.75 24.43
N LEU A 786 1.59 -3.99 23.75
CA LEU A 786 2.67 -4.55 22.93
C LEU A 786 3.65 -5.38 23.78
N MET A 787 4.02 -4.90 24.97
CA MET A 787 4.84 -5.64 25.93
C MET A 787 4.15 -6.93 26.38
N ARG A 788 2.85 -6.88 26.71
CA ARG A 788 2.06 -8.08 27.07
C ARG A 788 2.06 -9.11 25.94
N HIS A 789 1.77 -8.70 24.72
CA HIS A 789 1.67 -9.61 23.57
C HIS A 789 3.02 -10.25 23.21
N ARG A 790 4.14 -9.55 23.39
CA ARG A 790 5.48 -10.16 23.24
C ARG A 790 5.82 -11.13 24.37
N LEU A 791 5.38 -10.87 25.62
CA LEU A 791 5.53 -11.82 26.73
C LEU A 791 4.79 -13.14 26.44
N GLU A 792 3.54 -13.04 25.96
CA GLU A 792 2.74 -14.20 25.52
C GLU A 792 3.42 -14.97 24.39
N ARG A 793 3.98 -14.28 23.39
CA ARG A 793 4.71 -14.93 22.28
C ARG A 793 6.01 -15.61 22.72
N SER A 794 6.70 -15.06 23.72
CA SER A 794 7.86 -15.72 24.35
C SER A 794 7.48 -17.03 25.05
N ARG A 795 6.27 -17.12 25.61
CA ARG A 795 5.70 -18.35 26.19
C ARG A 795 5.51 -19.43 25.12
N GLU A 796 4.99 -19.09 23.95
CA GLU A 796 4.80 -20.05 22.84
C GLU A 796 6.13 -20.62 22.32
N LEU A 797 7.16 -19.76 22.20
CA LEU A 797 8.49 -20.17 21.74
C LEU A 797 9.22 -21.07 22.75
N ALA A 798 8.97 -20.92 24.04
CA ALA A 798 9.57 -21.75 25.10
C ALA A 798 9.07 -23.21 25.10
N TYR A 799 7.97 -23.53 24.41
CA TYR A 799 7.41 -24.88 24.32
C TYR A 799 7.72 -25.65 23.03
N MET A 800 8.51 -25.08 22.11
CA MET A 800 8.93 -25.81 20.90
C MET A 800 10.05 -26.82 21.19
N PRO A 801 9.97 -28.07 20.69
CA PRO A 801 11.11 -28.99 20.68
C PRO A 801 12.28 -28.41 19.87
N ARG A 802 13.50 -28.60 20.37
CA ARG A 802 14.74 -28.05 19.80
C ARG A 802 14.89 -28.40 18.31
N PHE A 803 15.24 -27.39 17.50
CA PHE A 803 15.84 -27.53 16.17
C PHE A 803 17.38 -27.48 16.28
#